data_AF-I3UPC4-F1
#
_entry.id   AF-I3UPC4-F1
#
_cell.length_a   1.000
_cell.length_b   1.000
_cell.length_c   1.000
_cell.angle_alpha   90.00
_cell.angle_beta   90.00
_cell.angle_gamma   90.00
#
_symmetry.space_group_name_H-M   'P 1'
#
loop_
_entity.id
_entity.type
_entity.pdbx_description
1 polymer ?
#
loop_
_entity_poly.entity_id
_entity_poly.type
_entity_poly.pdbx_seq_one_letter_code
_entity_poly.pdbx_strand_id
1 'polypeptide(L)'
;MQNNSRQPSAAVDTLAMAQACQDHYIAQRLPAWMKRLSVAEFTLLSEALPELLACRAGLVSALARIRNLNAFTQPLLQQALGAHGDLDVDRLYFRQWYTFTSPTIHYVTSRLPVVGSDYYDIPLLEAALSNFTAEQQRDQPQGNCLVDVRGARRSELSAPGFARLCRALDLGQKYQAHLDSVLQPEVRGLLTRRQRYSMLVDALQARAQGVLSADELQWVVALCTKDTLGKLEGASVRVRQLAVFGCRLQQIVVLDVIDAGLLFNTSKRVLVYVPGDPHGPWSVRSDLEDYARRVLGKRLREDDYRRFFNRFVRRRDSQRFFSAVSERLDDVPGWATRDLDEQTFAYRLPLFEHLADDWIARIKDDAAVIAPPVALLDREVQAEHARRLRAEGWTLLGVAGFFVPGIGAVLLGVMAWELLEQTFQAVGDWQDNERNAALAHLLNVGKGLLAVGATVAVVATARRAWSVVDNLVPAQLENGEEKLWNADLGPYRCESPPDMAVPDMEGMHRLGERRWISMDGHWYEMTWHNDDEQWQLLPYQGYAPPLRHNGAGAWRLWYEQPAEWGDTRQLFRRLGGPFSDLDDAQIDQSLAIHGLDDQHLRAWHVYGLAPEAALVDTVARVRLAGRIGTLINHLREGGVTADPLLLEQVMRLPQAAGKDGAALADVAWAGRRELLQAVYEEQNPDTETGRLLRQNFASLHRLAADEVLRDASEDDLQLLRETGRVPLPMAEAARLQVARIRIARVYEALSIDTPQNLDLARVVLNLLVHVPGAGGPGWRLYDGDASEPLVTVEGSGQTFDLLHRHGLFRLRTRTHTVAGERGELFETLAAAYDDASQAAIGQGRSFVPALRQALTDVAIEQRQTVVNLLRLEQPTGSFLPPQRLADGRVGYPLAGGRFWGALGRNRPRALQARLRDLYPAFSDEQIGHWLASGDAQARLHRLEQQYGVLKRHLTQWARSALLSSELPARREFRKGLINCWRCLVPELQGQAALDDGRFMLTQTISRLGHLPALPAQVGFPHVSILALRAMRVEHVPDEFLRAFPNLRNLEITHCRLRRLPLPLMLVQKLEVLDLSGNQITLDQGQALVLADCRSLVYLNLSDNPLRRAFSVQAMTELNALYLSNTQLPECPYGLMDAPELHTLNLSGNRISELPEGFHQSQLWRLGRVELSGNRLGGGAGWVIKLAFA
;
A
#
# COMPACT_ATOMS: atom_id res chain seq x y z
N MET A 1 -33.17 -14.52 44.75
CA MET A 1 -33.85 -15.57 43.95
C MET A 1 -34.71 -14.91 42.89
N GLN A 2 -34.29 -14.92 41.64
CA GLN A 2 -35.11 -15.30 40.47
C GLN A 2 -34.19 -15.33 39.25
N ASN A 3 -34.23 -16.43 38.49
CA ASN A 3 -33.38 -16.62 37.33
C ASN A 3 -33.81 -15.68 36.21
N ASN A 4 -32.87 -14.90 35.66
CA ASN A 4 -32.97 -14.46 34.29
C ASN A 4 -31.71 -14.90 33.54
N SER A 5 -31.64 -16.21 33.35
CA SER A 5 -30.62 -16.90 32.57
C SER A 5 -30.73 -16.46 31.10
N ARG A 6 -30.04 -15.37 30.74
CA ARG A 6 -29.65 -15.12 29.36
C ARG A 6 -28.90 -16.37 28.89
N GLN A 7 -29.50 -17.11 27.96
CA GLN A 7 -28.75 -18.10 27.20
C GLN A 7 -27.53 -17.37 26.60
N PRO A 8 -26.31 -17.92 26.69
CA PRO A 8 -25.21 -17.38 25.91
C PRO A 8 -25.64 -17.47 24.44
N SER A 9 -25.80 -16.32 23.78
CA SER A 9 -25.98 -16.30 22.32
C SER A 9 -24.82 -17.10 21.73
N ALA A 10 -25.12 -18.05 20.85
CA ALA A 10 -24.11 -18.91 20.25
C ALA A 10 -22.99 -18.00 19.71
N ALA A 11 -21.81 -18.09 20.33
CA ALA A 11 -20.72 -17.17 20.06
C ALA A 11 -20.34 -17.35 18.59
N VAL A 12 -20.69 -16.36 17.77
CA VAL A 12 -20.48 -16.41 16.34
C VAL A 12 -18.98 -16.47 16.12
N ASP A 13 -18.50 -17.57 15.55
CA ASP A 13 -17.08 -17.79 15.27
C ASP A 13 -16.66 -16.86 14.13
N THR A 14 -16.27 -15.66 14.52
CA THR A 14 -15.78 -14.57 13.66
C THR A 14 -14.57 -14.96 12.84
N LEU A 15 -13.72 -15.87 13.35
CA LEU A 15 -12.63 -16.48 12.57
C LEU A 15 -13.20 -17.36 11.45
N ALA A 16 -14.17 -18.23 11.76
CA ALA A 16 -14.83 -19.06 10.75
C ALA A 16 -15.59 -18.21 9.70
N MET A 17 -16.13 -17.04 10.06
CA MET A 17 -16.74 -16.12 9.09
C MET A 17 -15.71 -15.47 8.16
N ALA A 18 -14.56 -15.06 8.69
CA ALA A 18 -13.48 -14.50 7.89
C ALA A 18 -12.86 -15.57 6.96
N GLN A 19 -12.72 -16.81 7.43
CA GLN A 19 -12.33 -17.98 6.63
C GLN A 19 -13.36 -18.23 5.53
N ALA A 20 -14.66 -18.31 5.86
CA ALA A 20 -15.72 -18.54 4.89
C ALA A 20 -15.79 -17.46 3.79
N CYS A 21 -15.50 -16.19 4.11
CA CYS A 21 -15.41 -15.13 3.10
C CYS A 21 -14.24 -15.33 2.13
N GLN A 22 -13.08 -15.75 2.64
CA GLN A 22 -11.89 -16.00 1.81
C GLN A 22 -12.03 -17.28 0.98
N ASP A 23 -12.61 -18.32 1.56
CA ASP A 23 -13.00 -19.54 0.85
C ASP A 23 -14.07 -19.25 -0.21
N HIS A 24 -15.03 -18.36 0.06
CA HIS A 24 -16.02 -17.94 -0.94
C HIS A 24 -15.37 -17.21 -2.13
N TYR A 25 -14.39 -16.34 -1.85
CA TYR A 25 -13.60 -15.68 -2.89
C TYR A 25 -12.87 -16.69 -3.79
N ILE A 26 -12.19 -17.65 -3.18
CA ILE A 26 -11.51 -18.75 -3.88
C ILE A 26 -12.53 -19.60 -4.68
N ALA A 27 -13.66 -19.93 -4.08
CA ALA A 27 -14.74 -20.70 -4.70
C ALA A 27 -15.32 -20.03 -5.95
N GLN A 28 -15.39 -18.69 -5.99
CA GLN A 28 -15.81 -17.96 -7.19
C GLN A 28 -14.80 -18.13 -8.35
N ARG A 29 -13.49 -18.15 -8.05
CA ARG A 29 -12.40 -18.24 -9.04
C ARG A 29 -12.15 -19.64 -9.59
N LEU A 30 -12.62 -20.70 -8.92
CA LEU A 30 -12.52 -22.08 -9.43
C LEU A 30 -13.25 -22.26 -10.79
N PRO A 31 -12.57 -22.82 -11.83
CA PRO A 31 -13.16 -23.04 -13.14
C PRO A 31 -14.48 -23.82 -13.12
N ALA A 32 -15.41 -23.41 -13.97
CA ALA A 32 -16.77 -23.95 -14.01
C ALA A 32 -16.84 -25.47 -14.26
N TRP A 33 -15.83 -26.07 -14.90
CA TRP A 33 -15.75 -27.51 -15.11
C TRP A 33 -15.44 -28.29 -13.82
N MET A 34 -14.61 -27.75 -12.91
CA MET A 34 -14.28 -28.41 -11.65
C MET A 34 -15.52 -28.60 -10.76
N LYS A 35 -16.45 -27.65 -10.83
CA LYS A 35 -17.74 -27.67 -10.11
C LYS A 35 -18.71 -28.74 -10.64
N ARG A 36 -18.36 -29.46 -11.71
CA ARG A 36 -19.14 -30.57 -12.30
C ARG A 36 -18.54 -31.95 -12.04
N LEU A 37 -17.37 -32.02 -11.42
CA LEU A 37 -16.74 -33.29 -11.06
C LEU A 37 -17.48 -33.94 -9.88
N SER A 38 -17.50 -35.27 -9.85
CA SER A 38 -17.83 -36.01 -8.62
C SER A 38 -16.71 -35.90 -7.58
N VAL A 39 -17.01 -36.20 -6.32
CA VAL A 39 -16.04 -36.20 -5.22
C VAL A 39 -14.84 -37.14 -5.47
N ALA A 40 -15.06 -38.25 -6.19
CA ALA A 40 -14.00 -39.19 -6.58
C ALA A 40 -13.11 -38.60 -7.70
N GLU A 41 -13.71 -38.06 -8.76
CA GLU A 41 -12.99 -37.40 -9.87
C GLU A 41 -12.20 -36.18 -9.37
N PHE A 42 -12.75 -35.40 -8.45
CA PHE A 42 -12.05 -34.27 -7.82
C PHE A 42 -10.91 -34.71 -6.89
N THR A 43 -11.01 -35.88 -6.26
CA THR A 43 -9.91 -36.42 -5.44
C THR A 43 -8.71 -36.80 -6.33
N LEU A 44 -8.95 -37.46 -7.48
CA LEU A 44 -7.91 -37.72 -8.49
C LEU A 44 -7.27 -36.43 -9.04
N LEU A 45 -8.09 -35.39 -9.28
CA LEU A 45 -7.61 -34.07 -9.67
C LEU A 45 -6.69 -33.45 -8.60
N SER A 46 -7.06 -33.60 -7.33
CA SER A 46 -6.32 -33.05 -6.19
C SER A 46 -4.98 -33.73 -5.97
N GLU A 47 -4.84 -34.99 -6.36
CA GLU A 47 -3.58 -35.74 -6.34
C GLU A 47 -2.69 -35.41 -7.55
N ALA A 48 -3.29 -35.20 -8.74
CA ALA A 48 -2.54 -34.98 -9.98
C ALA A 48 -1.96 -33.56 -10.14
N LEU A 49 -2.65 -32.52 -9.67
CA LEU A 49 -2.21 -31.13 -9.85
C LEU A 49 -0.91 -30.77 -9.09
N PRO A 50 -0.69 -31.20 -7.83
CA PRO A 50 0.59 -30.98 -7.14
C PRO A 50 1.78 -31.65 -7.83
N GLU A 51 1.62 -32.89 -8.31
CA GLU A 51 2.66 -33.60 -9.07
C GLU A 51 3.01 -32.88 -10.38
N LEU A 52 2.05 -32.25 -11.06
CA LEU A 52 2.33 -31.42 -12.22
C LEU A 52 3.13 -30.16 -11.90
N LEU A 53 2.87 -29.48 -10.78
CA LEU A 53 3.70 -28.35 -10.34
C LEU A 53 5.13 -28.81 -10.01
N ALA A 54 5.28 -29.91 -9.26
CA ALA A 54 6.59 -30.48 -8.94
C ALA A 54 7.37 -30.88 -10.21
N CYS A 55 6.70 -31.51 -11.18
CA CYS A 55 7.31 -31.83 -12.48
C CYS A 55 7.71 -30.58 -13.26
N ARG A 56 6.90 -29.51 -13.26
CA ARG A 56 7.25 -28.23 -13.91
C ARG A 56 8.47 -27.59 -13.27
N ALA A 57 8.51 -27.47 -11.94
CA ALA A 57 9.66 -26.89 -11.23
C ALA A 57 10.96 -27.68 -11.49
N GLY A 58 10.89 -29.01 -11.38
CA GLY A 58 12.02 -29.89 -11.69
C GLY A 58 12.50 -29.76 -13.15
N LEU A 59 11.59 -29.73 -14.12
CA LEU A 59 11.95 -29.58 -15.54
C LEU A 59 12.53 -28.20 -15.87
N VAL A 60 11.98 -27.11 -15.31
CA VAL A 60 12.53 -25.76 -15.50
C VAL A 60 13.95 -25.68 -14.96
N SER A 61 14.19 -26.15 -13.74
CA SER A 61 15.52 -26.21 -13.12
C SER A 61 16.49 -27.08 -13.93
N ALA A 62 16.06 -28.28 -14.33
CA ALA A 62 16.90 -29.21 -15.06
C ALA A 62 17.27 -28.72 -16.47
N LEU A 63 16.32 -28.11 -17.21
CA LEU A 63 16.51 -27.62 -18.58
C LEU A 63 17.23 -26.26 -18.63
N ALA A 64 17.18 -25.45 -17.57
CA ALA A 64 17.98 -24.22 -17.47
C ALA A 64 19.50 -24.47 -17.55
N ARG A 65 19.95 -25.71 -17.30
CA ARG A 65 21.34 -26.15 -17.51
C ARG A 65 21.73 -26.26 -18.99
N ILE A 66 20.77 -26.29 -19.91
CA ILE A 66 21.05 -26.32 -21.35
C ILE A 66 21.44 -24.91 -21.83
N ARG A 67 22.74 -24.70 -21.98
CA ARG A 67 23.27 -23.48 -22.63
C ARG A 67 22.72 -23.32 -24.04
N ASN A 68 22.38 -22.08 -24.40
CA ASN A 68 22.06 -21.66 -25.77
C ASN A 68 23.17 -22.10 -26.74
N LEU A 69 22.80 -22.49 -27.95
CA LEU A 69 23.72 -23.11 -28.91
C LEU A 69 24.90 -22.18 -29.24
N ASN A 70 24.67 -20.89 -29.51
CA ASN A 70 25.73 -19.92 -29.80
C ASN A 70 26.65 -19.72 -28.58
N ALA A 71 26.07 -19.52 -27.39
CA ALA A 71 26.82 -19.32 -26.15
C ALA A 71 27.65 -20.54 -25.71
N PHE A 72 27.31 -21.74 -26.19
CA PHE A 72 28.10 -22.95 -26.00
C PHE A 72 29.23 -23.08 -27.03
N THR A 73 28.96 -22.81 -28.30
CA THR A 73 29.91 -23.11 -29.40
C THR A 73 30.91 -22.00 -29.67
N GLN A 74 30.55 -20.73 -29.48
CA GLN A 74 31.43 -19.57 -29.72
C GLN A 74 32.74 -19.64 -28.92
N PRO A 75 32.76 -19.92 -27.58
CA PRO A 75 34.01 -20.01 -26.83
C PRO A 75 34.88 -21.19 -27.28
N LEU A 76 34.27 -22.30 -27.68
CA LEU A 76 34.97 -23.50 -28.16
C LEU A 76 35.65 -23.24 -29.52
N LEU A 77 35.00 -22.48 -30.41
CA LEU A 77 35.58 -22.06 -31.68
C LEU A 77 36.71 -21.04 -31.46
N GLN A 78 36.50 -20.05 -30.58
CA GLN A 78 37.51 -19.04 -30.24
C GLN A 78 38.76 -19.68 -29.64
N GLN A 79 38.60 -20.66 -28.75
CA GLN A 79 39.71 -21.43 -28.19
C GLN A 79 40.47 -22.23 -29.26
N ALA A 80 39.76 -22.85 -30.20
CA ALA A 80 40.39 -23.60 -31.29
C ALA A 80 41.15 -22.70 -32.26
N LEU A 81 40.64 -21.50 -32.55
CA LEU A 81 41.28 -20.53 -33.44
C LEU A 81 42.53 -19.88 -32.83
N GLY A 82 42.60 -19.73 -31.50
CA GLY A 82 43.78 -19.19 -30.81
C GLY A 82 45.07 -19.99 -31.05
N ALA A 83 44.99 -21.27 -31.43
CA ALA A 83 46.13 -22.07 -31.85
C ALA A 83 46.69 -21.70 -33.25
N HIS A 84 45.98 -20.86 -34.00
CA HIS A 84 46.30 -20.45 -35.36
C HIS A 84 46.60 -18.94 -35.52
N GLY A 85 46.49 -18.16 -34.45
CA GLY A 85 46.81 -16.73 -34.42
C GLY A 85 45.76 -15.87 -33.70
N ASP A 86 45.90 -14.56 -33.83
CA ASP A 86 44.94 -13.57 -33.30
C ASP A 86 43.71 -13.46 -34.22
N LEU A 87 42.84 -14.46 -34.14
CA LEU A 87 41.62 -14.62 -34.94
C LEU A 87 40.39 -14.55 -34.03
N ASP A 88 39.65 -13.45 -34.11
CA ASP A 88 38.41 -13.17 -33.36
C ASP A 88 37.18 -13.67 -34.13
N VAL A 89 36.43 -14.61 -33.54
CA VAL A 89 35.21 -15.22 -34.14
C VAL A 89 34.17 -14.17 -34.53
N ASP A 90 34.01 -13.11 -33.75
CA ASP A 90 32.92 -12.14 -33.92
C ASP A 90 33.23 -11.06 -34.96
N ARG A 91 34.50 -10.99 -35.42
CA ARG A 91 34.99 -10.01 -36.41
C ARG A 91 35.35 -10.62 -37.76
N LEU A 92 35.18 -11.93 -37.90
CA LEU A 92 35.58 -12.71 -39.07
C LEU A 92 34.39 -13.33 -39.78
N TYR A 93 34.55 -13.51 -41.08
CA TYR A 93 33.62 -14.14 -41.98
C TYR A 93 34.33 -15.20 -42.82
N PHE A 94 33.64 -16.28 -43.14
CA PHE A 94 34.03 -17.23 -44.16
C PHE A 94 33.45 -16.77 -45.50
N ARG A 95 34.32 -16.32 -46.40
CA ARG A 95 33.94 -15.97 -47.78
C ARG A 95 33.72 -17.25 -48.58
N GLN A 96 32.49 -17.47 -49.04
CA GLN A 96 32.12 -18.64 -49.83
C GLN A 96 31.77 -18.25 -51.27
N TRP A 97 32.47 -18.87 -52.23
CA TRP A 97 32.18 -18.83 -53.65
C TRP A 97 30.93 -19.65 -53.98
N TYR A 98 30.09 -19.12 -54.88
CA TYR A 98 28.95 -19.83 -55.44
C TYR A 98 28.76 -19.49 -56.91
N THR A 99 28.12 -20.42 -57.63
CA THR A 99 27.58 -20.19 -58.97
C THR A 99 26.09 -19.94 -58.89
N PHE A 100 25.60 -19.00 -59.70
CA PHE A 100 24.17 -18.74 -59.86
C PHE A 100 23.83 -18.64 -61.34
N THR A 101 22.60 -19.02 -61.68
CA THR A 101 22.06 -18.78 -63.02
C THR A 101 21.60 -17.33 -63.08
N SER A 102 22.18 -16.52 -63.97
CA SER A 102 21.78 -15.12 -64.07
C SER A 102 20.33 -15.00 -64.59
N PRO A 103 19.45 -14.20 -63.95
CA PRO A 103 18.11 -13.96 -64.45
C PRO A 103 18.08 -13.10 -65.73
N THR A 104 19.16 -12.38 -66.05
CA THR A 104 19.30 -11.64 -67.31
C THR A 104 19.67 -12.55 -68.48
N ILE A 105 18.69 -12.79 -69.35
CA ILE A 105 18.92 -13.39 -70.67
C ILE A 105 19.68 -12.38 -71.54
N HIS A 106 20.97 -12.61 -71.76
CA HIS A 106 21.74 -11.84 -72.74
C HIS A 106 21.37 -12.31 -74.15
N TYR A 107 20.82 -11.40 -74.97
CA TYR A 107 20.27 -11.70 -76.30
C TYR A 107 21.30 -12.07 -77.38
N VAL A 108 22.58 -12.23 -77.04
CA VAL A 108 23.65 -12.53 -78.00
C VAL A 108 24.12 -13.98 -77.81
N THR A 109 23.60 -14.85 -78.68
CA THR A 109 24.16 -16.17 -79.05
C THR A 109 24.30 -17.24 -77.94
N SER A 110 23.19 -17.65 -77.30
CA SER A 110 22.78 -19.07 -77.13
C SER A 110 21.61 -19.20 -76.15
N ARG A 111 20.76 -20.23 -76.30
CA ARG A 111 19.62 -20.52 -75.40
C ARG A 111 20.02 -21.33 -74.17
N LEU A 112 21.20 -21.06 -73.59
CA LEU A 112 21.68 -21.70 -72.38
C LEU A 112 21.78 -20.66 -71.25
N PRO A 113 21.40 -21.01 -70.00
CA PRO A 113 21.51 -20.07 -68.90
C PRO A 113 22.98 -19.72 -68.63
N VAL A 114 23.30 -18.42 -68.59
CA VAL A 114 24.66 -17.99 -68.21
C VAL A 114 24.84 -18.22 -66.72
N VAL A 115 25.74 -19.12 -66.37
CA VAL A 115 26.16 -19.37 -65.00
C VAL A 115 27.16 -18.28 -64.62
N GLY A 116 26.69 -17.29 -63.85
CA GLY A 116 27.56 -16.34 -63.16
C GLY A 116 28.16 -16.98 -61.92
N SER A 117 29.20 -16.34 -61.37
CA SER A 117 29.77 -16.71 -60.08
C SER A 117 30.06 -15.48 -59.24
N ASP A 118 29.79 -15.56 -57.95
CA ASP A 118 29.97 -14.46 -57.00
C ASP A 118 30.36 -15.04 -55.62
N TYR A 119 30.53 -14.17 -54.63
CA TYR A 119 30.89 -14.53 -53.26
C TYR A 119 29.90 -13.94 -52.27
N TYR A 120 29.69 -14.63 -51.15
CA TYR A 120 29.04 -14.05 -49.98
C TYR A 120 29.84 -14.37 -48.72
N ASP A 121 29.80 -13.45 -47.76
CA ASP A 121 30.56 -13.52 -46.52
C ASP A 121 29.62 -14.01 -45.39
N ILE A 122 29.90 -15.20 -44.87
CA ILE A 122 29.14 -15.86 -43.82
C ILE A 122 29.84 -15.59 -42.48
N PRO A 123 29.16 -15.14 -41.39
CA PRO A 123 29.80 -15.02 -40.08
C PRO A 123 30.56 -16.29 -39.67
N LEU A 124 31.76 -16.17 -39.11
CA LEU A 124 32.65 -17.35 -38.95
C LEU A 124 32.03 -18.47 -38.09
N LEU A 125 31.26 -18.09 -37.06
CA LEU A 125 30.51 -19.02 -36.22
C LEU A 125 29.40 -19.76 -37.00
N GLU A 126 28.70 -19.08 -37.92
CA GLU A 126 27.66 -19.67 -38.77
C GLU A 126 28.25 -20.72 -39.73
N ALA A 127 29.40 -20.41 -40.33
CA ALA A 127 30.13 -21.36 -41.17
C ALA A 127 30.63 -22.58 -40.36
N ALA A 128 31.11 -22.37 -39.13
CA ALA A 128 31.56 -23.46 -38.26
C ALA A 128 30.39 -24.36 -37.78
N LEU A 129 29.24 -23.78 -37.46
CA LEU A 129 28.03 -24.50 -37.05
C LEU A 129 27.43 -25.32 -38.19
N SER A 130 27.42 -24.78 -39.41
CA SER A 130 27.00 -25.48 -40.64
C SER A 130 27.90 -26.68 -40.98
N ASN A 131 29.16 -26.62 -40.52
CA ASN A 131 30.17 -27.66 -40.66
C ASN A 131 30.54 -27.94 -42.14
N PHE A 132 31.56 -28.77 -42.38
CA PHE A 132 32.13 -28.99 -43.73
C PHE A 132 32.20 -30.47 -44.09
N THR A 133 31.95 -30.81 -45.36
CA THR A 133 32.00 -32.19 -45.87
C THR A 133 33.42 -32.76 -45.96
N ALA A 134 33.55 -34.07 -46.14
CA ALA A 134 34.84 -34.77 -46.18
C ALA A 134 35.71 -34.45 -47.43
N GLU A 135 35.18 -33.67 -48.37
CA GLU A 135 35.87 -33.16 -49.56
C GLU A 135 36.30 -31.71 -49.37
N GLN A 136 35.44 -30.88 -48.77
CA GLN A 136 35.70 -29.46 -48.42
C GLN A 136 36.93 -29.26 -47.50
N GLN A 137 37.40 -30.33 -46.83
CA GLN A 137 38.64 -30.32 -46.04
C GLN A 137 39.92 -30.58 -46.86
N ARG A 138 39.77 -31.08 -48.10
CA ARG A 138 40.83 -31.44 -49.05
C ARG A 138 40.93 -30.42 -50.17
N ASP A 139 39.80 -30.06 -50.76
CA ASP A 139 39.69 -29.13 -51.88
C ASP A 139 38.53 -28.13 -51.66
N GLN A 140 38.72 -26.89 -52.09
CA GLN A 140 37.80 -25.77 -51.89
C GLN A 140 37.85 -24.86 -53.13
N PRO A 141 36.71 -24.31 -53.60
CA PRO A 141 36.68 -23.35 -54.70
C PRO A 141 37.71 -22.22 -54.57
N GLN A 142 38.34 -21.89 -55.70
CA GLN A 142 39.38 -20.87 -55.79
C GLN A 142 38.82 -19.48 -55.46
N GLY A 143 39.05 -19.04 -54.22
CA GLY A 143 38.55 -17.77 -53.68
C GLY A 143 37.99 -17.89 -52.26
N ASN A 144 37.65 -19.11 -51.81
CA ASN A 144 37.22 -19.35 -50.43
C ASN A 144 38.34 -19.00 -49.43
N CYS A 145 38.05 -18.15 -48.45
CA CYS A 145 39.01 -17.70 -47.45
C CYS A 145 38.31 -17.10 -46.22
N LEU A 146 39.08 -16.89 -45.14
CA LEU A 146 38.63 -16.07 -44.01
C LEU A 146 38.87 -14.60 -44.37
N VAL A 147 37.91 -13.74 -44.04
CA VAL A 147 37.97 -12.29 -44.24
C VAL A 147 37.50 -11.56 -42.98
N ASP A 148 37.97 -10.34 -42.77
CA ASP A 148 37.47 -9.49 -41.68
C ASP A 148 36.21 -8.69 -42.07
N VAL A 149 35.67 -7.91 -41.12
CA VAL A 149 34.57 -6.94 -41.34
C VAL A 149 34.78 -5.92 -42.47
N ARG A 150 36.01 -5.76 -43.00
CA ARG A 150 36.32 -4.90 -44.15
C ARG A 150 36.49 -5.71 -45.45
N GLY A 151 36.24 -7.02 -45.41
CA GLY A 151 36.41 -7.95 -46.52
C GLY A 151 37.88 -8.27 -46.83
N ALA A 152 38.82 -7.91 -45.95
CA ALA A 152 40.25 -8.14 -46.14
C ALA A 152 40.62 -9.58 -45.78
N ARG A 153 41.34 -10.24 -46.69
CA ARG A 153 41.70 -11.66 -46.57
C ARG A 153 42.72 -11.90 -45.45
N ARG A 154 42.41 -12.87 -44.59
CA ARG A 154 43.33 -13.43 -43.59
C ARG A 154 44.09 -14.62 -44.17
N SER A 155 45.38 -14.70 -43.86
CA SER A 155 46.33 -15.71 -44.35
C SER A 155 46.73 -16.74 -43.29
N GLU A 156 46.41 -16.45 -42.02
CA GLU A 156 46.75 -17.24 -40.84
C GLU A 156 46.07 -18.63 -40.84
N LEU A 157 44.89 -18.73 -41.46
CA LEU A 157 44.17 -19.99 -41.63
C LEU A 157 43.51 -20.05 -43.02
N SER A 158 43.85 -21.07 -43.82
CA SER A 158 43.28 -21.29 -45.15
C SER A 158 41.89 -21.92 -45.08
N ALA A 159 41.05 -21.77 -46.12
CA ALA A 159 39.70 -22.35 -46.12
C ALA A 159 39.68 -23.90 -45.94
N PRO A 160 40.55 -24.69 -46.60
CA PRO A 160 40.67 -26.13 -46.27
C PRO A 160 41.18 -26.39 -44.85
N GLY A 161 42.02 -25.49 -44.30
CA GLY A 161 42.50 -25.55 -42.92
C GLY A 161 41.37 -25.32 -41.91
N PHE A 162 40.55 -24.29 -42.13
CA PHE A 162 39.36 -24.00 -41.32
C PHE A 162 38.30 -25.11 -41.42
N ALA A 163 38.10 -25.69 -42.61
CA ALA A 163 37.22 -26.84 -42.79
C ALA A 163 37.73 -28.09 -42.03
N ARG A 164 39.04 -28.34 -42.00
CA ARG A 164 39.65 -29.38 -41.16
C ARG A 164 39.46 -29.08 -39.66
N LEU A 165 39.67 -27.83 -39.24
CA LEU A 165 39.49 -27.41 -37.85
C LEU A 165 38.04 -27.60 -37.39
N CYS A 166 37.04 -27.18 -38.18
CA CYS A 166 35.63 -27.35 -37.84
C CYS A 166 35.23 -28.83 -37.76
N ARG A 167 35.70 -29.67 -38.70
CA ARG A 167 35.46 -31.13 -38.66
C ARG A 167 36.16 -31.84 -37.50
N ALA A 168 37.34 -31.38 -37.07
CA ALA A 168 38.04 -31.92 -35.90
C ALA A 168 37.42 -31.43 -34.59
N LEU A 169 36.86 -30.21 -34.57
CA LEU A 169 36.21 -29.62 -33.42
C LEU A 169 34.80 -30.20 -33.16
N ASP A 170 34.10 -30.57 -34.24
CA ASP A 170 32.73 -31.12 -34.29
C ASP A 170 31.78 -30.48 -33.27
N LEU A 171 31.48 -29.20 -33.49
CA LEU A 171 30.58 -28.42 -32.63
C LEU A 171 29.19 -29.06 -32.51
N GLY A 172 28.70 -29.73 -33.57
CA GLY A 172 27.46 -30.50 -33.56
C GLY A 172 27.51 -31.66 -32.58
N GLN A 173 28.50 -32.55 -32.70
CA GLN A 173 28.66 -33.69 -31.78
C GLN A 173 28.95 -33.25 -30.34
N LYS A 174 29.72 -32.17 -30.14
CA LYS A 174 29.95 -31.60 -28.80
C LYS A 174 28.67 -31.06 -28.18
N TYR A 175 27.79 -30.44 -28.96
CA TYR A 175 26.50 -29.98 -28.46
C TYR A 175 25.54 -31.15 -28.18
N GLN A 176 25.57 -32.22 -28.98
CA GLN A 176 24.83 -33.45 -28.66
C GLN A 176 25.29 -34.08 -27.34
N ALA A 177 26.60 -34.16 -27.09
CA ALA A 177 27.14 -34.64 -25.81
C ALA A 177 26.76 -33.73 -24.62
N HIS A 178 26.67 -32.41 -24.84
CA HIS A 178 26.14 -31.48 -23.84
C HIS A 178 24.66 -31.75 -23.56
N LEU A 179 23.82 -31.97 -24.59
CA LEU A 179 22.42 -32.36 -24.42
C LEU A 179 22.28 -33.71 -23.70
N ASP A 180 23.10 -34.71 -24.01
CA ASP A 180 23.17 -35.99 -23.27
C ASP A 180 23.51 -35.77 -21.79
N SER A 181 24.44 -34.86 -21.48
CA SER A 181 24.84 -34.58 -20.10
C SER A 181 23.74 -33.91 -19.26
N VAL A 182 22.73 -33.30 -19.89
CA VAL A 182 21.60 -32.64 -19.19
C VAL A 182 20.31 -33.46 -19.25
N LEU A 183 20.01 -34.13 -20.36
CA LEU A 183 18.82 -34.94 -20.61
C LEU A 183 18.97 -36.36 -20.00
N GLN A 184 19.42 -36.40 -18.74
CA GLN A 184 19.68 -37.61 -17.96
C GLN A 184 18.38 -38.34 -17.54
N PRO A 185 18.46 -39.58 -16.98
CA PRO A 185 17.29 -40.34 -16.54
C PRO A 185 16.34 -39.62 -15.57
N GLU A 186 16.84 -38.64 -14.79
CA GLU A 186 16.02 -37.76 -13.96
C GLU A 186 15.03 -36.93 -14.78
N VAL A 187 15.49 -36.28 -15.86
CA VAL A 187 14.66 -35.48 -16.77
C VAL A 187 13.62 -36.37 -17.46
N ARG A 188 14.03 -37.58 -17.89
CA ARG A 188 13.12 -38.61 -18.40
C ARG A 188 12.02 -38.93 -17.39
N GLY A 189 12.37 -39.19 -16.13
CA GLY A 189 11.41 -39.49 -15.06
C GLY A 189 10.44 -38.34 -14.74
N LEU A 190 10.88 -37.09 -14.86
CA LEU A 190 10.03 -35.90 -14.74
C LEU A 190 9.07 -35.77 -15.95
N LEU A 191 9.55 -36.03 -17.17
CA LEU A 191 8.72 -36.00 -18.39
C LEU A 191 7.64 -37.11 -18.38
N THR A 192 8.00 -38.34 -17.99
CA THR A 192 7.06 -39.46 -17.84
C THR A 192 5.92 -39.11 -16.89
N ARG A 193 6.25 -38.55 -15.70
CA ARG A 193 5.24 -38.11 -14.73
C ARG A 193 4.41 -36.94 -15.25
N ARG A 194 5.03 -35.93 -15.87
CA ARG A 194 4.33 -34.79 -16.50
C ARG A 194 3.27 -35.26 -17.49
N GLN A 195 3.64 -36.11 -18.46
CA GLN A 195 2.71 -36.58 -19.49
C GLN A 195 1.55 -37.39 -18.90
N ARG A 196 1.86 -38.27 -17.92
CA ARG A 196 0.88 -39.09 -17.20
C ARG A 196 -0.16 -38.25 -16.46
N TYR A 197 0.27 -37.28 -15.65
CA TYR A 197 -0.65 -36.44 -14.90
C TYR A 197 -1.35 -35.39 -15.78
N SER A 198 -0.71 -34.90 -16.85
CA SER A 198 -1.34 -33.99 -17.83
C SER A 198 -2.52 -34.69 -18.51
N MET A 199 -2.30 -35.91 -19.02
CA MET A 199 -3.35 -36.72 -19.65
C MET A 199 -4.52 -36.99 -18.70
N LEU A 200 -4.23 -37.25 -17.42
CA LEU A 200 -5.24 -37.47 -16.38
C LEU A 200 -6.07 -36.21 -16.08
N VAL A 201 -5.43 -35.05 -15.88
CA VAL A 201 -6.13 -33.78 -15.63
C VAL A 201 -6.97 -33.38 -16.84
N ASP A 202 -6.42 -33.49 -18.05
CA ASP A 202 -7.13 -33.19 -19.29
C ASP A 202 -8.33 -34.13 -19.51
N ALA A 203 -8.24 -35.40 -19.10
CA ALA A 203 -9.34 -36.35 -19.16
C ALA A 203 -10.45 -36.03 -18.13
N LEU A 204 -10.09 -35.62 -16.91
CA LEU A 204 -11.04 -35.16 -15.89
C LEU A 204 -11.78 -33.88 -16.35
N GLN A 205 -11.07 -32.95 -17.00
CA GLN A 205 -11.68 -31.78 -17.63
C GLN A 205 -12.63 -32.18 -18.77
N ALA A 206 -12.20 -33.05 -19.68
CA ALA A 206 -13.02 -33.54 -20.79
C ALA A 206 -14.28 -34.27 -20.31
N ARG A 207 -14.19 -35.06 -19.22
CA ARG A 207 -15.32 -35.69 -18.53
C ARG A 207 -16.32 -34.65 -18.00
N ALA A 208 -15.85 -33.62 -17.29
CA ALA A 208 -16.69 -32.53 -16.76
C ALA A 208 -17.33 -31.65 -17.85
N GLN A 209 -16.72 -31.59 -19.03
CA GLN A 209 -17.25 -30.93 -20.22
C GLN A 209 -18.21 -31.82 -21.03
N GLY A 210 -18.35 -33.11 -20.68
CA GLY A 210 -19.22 -34.06 -21.39
C GLY A 210 -18.61 -34.64 -22.68
N VAL A 211 -17.30 -34.48 -22.89
CA VAL A 211 -16.56 -35.01 -24.05
C VAL A 211 -16.19 -36.47 -23.86
N LEU A 212 -15.85 -36.88 -22.63
CA LEU A 212 -15.61 -38.28 -22.25
C LEU A 212 -16.78 -38.81 -21.40
N SER A 213 -17.16 -40.06 -21.65
CA SER A 213 -18.04 -40.83 -20.76
C SER A 213 -17.32 -41.28 -19.48
N ALA A 214 -18.07 -41.83 -18.52
CA ALA A 214 -17.51 -42.35 -17.27
C ALA A 214 -16.59 -43.56 -17.51
N ASP A 215 -16.97 -44.49 -18.38
CA ASP A 215 -16.19 -45.68 -18.71
C ASP A 215 -14.89 -45.33 -19.44
N GLU A 216 -14.94 -44.35 -20.36
CA GLU A 216 -13.77 -43.83 -21.06
C GLU A 216 -12.79 -43.14 -20.10
N LEU A 217 -13.30 -42.31 -19.17
CA LEU A 217 -12.46 -41.74 -18.11
C LEU A 217 -11.86 -42.84 -17.24
N GLN A 218 -12.63 -43.84 -16.80
CA GLN A 218 -12.13 -44.91 -15.94
C GLN A 218 -11.01 -45.70 -16.62
N TRP A 219 -11.10 -45.91 -17.94
CA TRP A 219 -10.03 -46.50 -18.73
C TRP A 219 -8.77 -45.62 -18.77
N VAL A 220 -8.90 -44.31 -19.00
CA VAL A 220 -7.75 -43.38 -18.96
C VAL A 220 -7.13 -43.31 -17.56
N VAL A 221 -7.93 -43.31 -16.49
CA VAL A 221 -7.45 -43.39 -15.11
C VAL A 221 -6.65 -44.68 -14.89
N ALA A 222 -7.11 -45.83 -15.41
CA ALA A 222 -6.37 -47.09 -15.32
C ALA A 222 -5.04 -47.06 -16.11
N LEU A 223 -5.01 -46.45 -17.29
CA LEU A 223 -3.78 -46.22 -18.05
C LEU A 223 -2.80 -45.33 -17.27
N CYS A 224 -3.26 -44.17 -16.78
CA CYS A 224 -2.41 -43.24 -16.04
C CYS A 224 -1.92 -43.78 -14.69
N THR A 225 -2.73 -44.54 -13.95
CA THR A 225 -2.37 -45.01 -12.60
C THR A 225 -1.70 -46.39 -12.56
N LYS A 226 -1.97 -47.27 -13.54
CA LYS A 226 -1.50 -48.67 -13.54
C LYS A 226 -0.67 -49.05 -14.78
N ASP A 227 -0.57 -48.18 -15.78
CA ASP A 227 0.13 -48.44 -17.07
C ASP A 227 -0.38 -49.70 -17.79
N THR A 228 -1.69 -50.00 -17.68
CA THR A 228 -2.33 -51.17 -18.30
C THR A 228 -3.41 -50.76 -19.31
N LEU A 229 -3.46 -51.45 -20.45
CA LEU A 229 -4.39 -51.14 -21.56
C LEU A 229 -5.82 -51.69 -21.39
N GLY A 230 -6.07 -52.50 -20.35
CA GLY A 230 -7.41 -52.97 -19.97
C GLY A 230 -8.32 -53.44 -21.12
N LYS A 231 -9.60 -53.15 -20.97
CA LYS A 231 -10.64 -53.22 -22.01
C LYS A 231 -11.62 -52.06 -21.78
N LEU A 232 -12.19 -51.50 -22.84
CA LEU A 232 -13.21 -50.44 -22.77
C LEU A 232 -14.51 -51.00 -23.34
N GLU A 233 -15.59 -51.00 -22.54
CA GLU A 233 -16.88 -51.64 -22.92
C GLU A 233 -16.71 -53.10 -23.43
N GLY A 234 -15.73 -53.84 -22.90
CA GLY A 234 -15.38 -55.20 -23.34
C GLY A 234 -14.49 -55.31 -24.60
N ALA A 235 -14.34 -54.22 -25.36
CA ALA A 235 -13.49 -54.11 -26.54
C ALA A 235 -12.01 -53.87 -26.17
N SER A 236 -11.10 -54.23 -27.07
CA SER A 236 -9.66 -54.09 -26.87
C SER A 236 -9.17 -52.74 -27.40
N VAL A 237 -8.41 -51.98 -26.61
CA VAL A 237 -7.89 -50.67 -27.01
C VAL A 237 -6.44 -50.77 -27.48
N ARG A 238 -6.12 -50.16 -28.64
CA ARG A 238 -4.73 -50.02 -29.13
C ARG A 238 -4.30 -48.56 -29.10
N VAL A 239 -3.13 -48.31 -28.50
CA VAL A 239 -2.52 -46.97 -28.44
C VAL A 239 -1.63 -46.75 -29.66
N ARG A 240 -1.85 -45.65 -30.38
CA ARG A 240 -1.18 -45.36 -31.65
C ARG A 240 -0.73 -43.90 -31.77
N GLN A 241 0.36 -43.71 -32.51
CA GLN A 241 0.85 -42.42 -32.99
C GLN A 241 0.13 -42.03 -34.27
N LEU A 242 -0.28 -40.77 -34.39
CA LEU A 242 -0.84 -40.21 -35.62
C LEU A 242 0.27 -39.74 -36.58
N ALA A 243 0.08 -39.95 -37.87
CA ALA A 243 0.84 -39.31 -38.93
C ALA A 243 -0.10 -38.67 -39.95
N VAL A 244 0.29 -37.51 -40.48
CA VAL A 244 -0.49 -36.68 -41.42
C VAL A 244 0.48 -36.10 -42.45
N PHE A 245 0.09 -36.07 -43.73
CA PHE A 245 0.94 -35.67 -44.87
C PHE A 245 2.31 -36.41 -44.95
N GLY A 246 2.36 -37.62 -44.40
CA GLY A 246 3.57 -38.44 -44.27
C GLY A 246 4.50 -38.06 -43.10
N CYS A 247 4.14 -37.08 -42.27
CA CYS A 247 4.89 -36.66 -41.09
C CYS A 247 4.34 -37.32 -39.82
N ARG A 248 5.19 -38.01 -39.05
CA ARG A 248 4.79 -38.61 -37.75
C ARG A 248 4.70 -37.54 -36.67
N LEU A 249 3.50 -37.34 -36.13
CA LEU A 249 3.24 -36.34 -35.11
C LEU A 249 3.73 -36.83 -33.75
N GLN A 250 4.41 -35.96 -33.02
CA GLN A 250 4.97 -36.26 -31.71
C GLN A 250 3.91 -35.97 -30.63
N GLN A 251 3.90 -36.72 -29.52
CA GLN A 251 3.05 -36.50 -28.34
C GLN A 251 1.52 -36.65 -28.52
N ILE A 252 0.99 -36.75 -29.74
CA ILE A 252 -0.44 -36.98 -30.02
C ILE A 252 -0.75 -38.48 -29.91
N VAL A 253 -1.71 -38.82 -29.05
CA VAL A 253 -2.07 -40.20 -28.73
C VAL A 253 -3.46 -40.53 -29.28
N VAL A 254 -3.54 -41.56 -30.12
CA VAL A 254 -4.81 -42.12 -30.64
C VAL A 254 -5.08 -43.43 -29.91
N LEU A 255 -6.20 -43.49 -29.18
CA LEU A 255 -6.74 -44.71 -28.61
C LEU A 255 -7.79 -45.27 -29.57
N ASP A 256 -7.43 -46.32 -30.29
CA ASP A 256 -8.32 -47.02 -31.22
C ASP A 256 -9.03 -48.15 -30.48
N VAL A 257 -10.36 -48.05 -30.34
CA VAL A 257 -11.19 -49.03 -29.64
C VAL A 257 -11.66 -50.06 -30.65
N ILE A 258 -11.10 -51.27 -30.57
CA ILE A 258 -11.26 -52.28 -31.62
C ILE A 258 -12.28 -53.33 -31.21
N ASP A 259 -13.28 -53.51 -32.08
CA ASP A 259 -14.15 -54.67 -32.04
C ASP A 259 -13.53 -55.84 -32.81
N ALA A 260 -13.57 -57.03 -32.21
CA ALA A 260 -12.86 -58.21 -32.66
C ALA A 260 -13.79 -59.14 -33.45
N GLY A 261 -13.98 -58.83 -34.74
CA GLY A 261 -14.76 -59.64 -35.66
C GLY A 261 -14.10 -60.98 -36.02
N LEU A 262 -14.92 -61.94 -36.46
CA LEU A 262 -14.50 -63.30 -36.86
C LEU A 262 -13.54 -63.36 -38.06
N LEU A 263 -13.49 -62.32 -38.89
CA LEU A 263 -12.66 -62.23 -40.10
C LEU A 263 -11.79 -60.98 -40.14
N PHE A 264 -12.31 -59.84 -39.69
CA PHE A 264 -11.61 -58.56 -39.68
C PHE A 264 -11.91 -57.81 -38.38
N ASN A 265 -10.93 -57.05 -37.90
CA ASN A 265 -11.08 -56.13 -36.78
C ASN A 265 -11.57 -54.78 -37.29
N THR A 266 -12.57 -54.18 -36.65
CA THR A 266 -13.10 -52.85 -37.00
C THR A 266 -12.89 -51.86 -35.86
N SER A 267 -12.64 -50.59 -36.19
CA SER A 267 -12.67 -49.53 -35.18
C SER A 267 -14.12 -49.25 -34.79
N LYS A 268 -14.40 -49.28 -33.48
CA LYS A 268 -15.71 -48.97 -32.89
C LYS A 268 -15.84 -47.48 -32.58
N ARG A 269 -14.74 -46.88 -32.12
CA ARG A 269 -14.53 -45.44 -31.92
C ARG A 269 -13.04 -45.16 -31.75
N VAL A 270 -12.63 -43.92 -31.97
CA VAL A 270 -11.30 -43.41 -31.59
C VAL A 270 -11.44 -42.31 -30.54
N LEU A 271 -10.52 -42.32 -29.57
CA LEU A 271 -10.30 -41.19 -28.66
C LEU A 271 -8.93 -40.62 -28.97
N VAL A 272 -8.89 -39.36 -29.40
CA VAL A 272 -7.63 -38.67 -29.73
C VAL A 272 -7.31 -37.65 -28.65
N TYR A 273 -6.09 -37.73 -28.13
CA TYR A 273 -5.52 -36.81 -27.15
C TYR A 273 -4.42 -35.94 -27.79
N VAL A 274 -4.64 -34.63 -27.75
CA VAL A 274 -3.72 -33.57 -28.23
C VAL A 274 -3.37 -32.70 -27.02
N PRO A 275 -2.16 -32.85 -26.43
CA PRO A 275 -1.80 -32.17 -25.18
C PRO A 275 -1.96 -30.64 -25.23
N GLY A 276 -2.83 -30.10 -24.37
CA GLY A 276 -3.07 -28.65 -24.26
C GLY A 276 -3.76 -27.99 -25.46
N ASP A 277 -4.53 -28.73 -26.26
CA ASP A 277 -5.32 -28.19 -27.39
C ASP A 277 -6.28 -27.06 -26.91
N PRO A 278 -6.23 -25.86 -27.52
CA PRO A 278 -7.03 -24.71 -27.08
C PRO A 278 -8.55 -24.91 -27.23
N HIS A 279 -8.98 -25.89 -28.03
CA HIS A 279 -10.39 -26.23 -28.22
C HIS A 279 -10.79 -27.54 -27.51
N GLY A 280 -9.98 -28.01 -26.55
CA GLY A 280 -10.21 -29.24 -25.78
C GLY A 280 -9.21 -30.35 -26.12
N PRO A 281 -8.38 -30.82 -25.16
CA PRO A 281 -7.32 -31.82 -25.39
C PRO A 281 -7.81 -33.19 -25.85
N TRP A 282 -9.07 -33.56 -25.58
CA TRP A 282 -9.66 -34.84 -25.95
C TRP A 282 -10.72 -34.70 -27.04
N SER A 283 -10.81 -35.70 -27.92
CA SER A 283 -11.87 -35.79 -28.93
C SER A 283 -12.27 -37.25 -29.16
N VAL A 284 -13.57 -37.55 -29.05
CA VAL A 284 -14.14 -38.89 -29.32
C VAL A 284 -14.88 -38.87 -30.66
N ARG A 285 -14.58 -39.79 -31.56
CA ARG A 285 -15.17 -39.91 -32.92
C ARG A 285 -15.41 -41.38 -33.30
N SER A 286 -16.23 -41.63 -34.33
CA SER A 286 -16.52 -42.99 -34.81
C SER A 286 -15.29 -43.74 -35.29
N ASP A 287 -14.34 -43.00 -35.87
CA ASP A 287 -13.15 -43.52 -36.54
C ASP A 287 -12.13 -42.37 -36.72
N LEU A 288 -10.95 -42.70 -37.25
CA LEU A 288 -9.88 -41.73 -37.45
C LEU A 288 -10.18 -40.73 -38.58
N GLU A 289 -10.90 -41.15 -39.62
CA GLU A 289 -11.20 -40.36 -40.82
C GLU A 289 -12.16 -39.20 -40.47
N ASP A 290 -13.17 -39.46 -39.63
CA ASP A 290 -14.07 -38.43 -39.09
C ASP A 290 -13.32 -37.43 -38.17
N TYR A 291 -12.37 -37.90 -37.34
CA TYR A 291 -11.50 -37.01 -36.57
C TYR A 291 -10.62 -36.14 -37.47
N ALA A 292 -9.89 -36.77 -38.39
CA ALA A 292 -8.96 -36.10 -39.29
C ALA A 292 -9.67 -35.02 -40.11
N ARG A 293 -10.79 -35.36 -40.76
CA ARG A 293 -11.54 -34.42 -41.61
C ARG A 293 -12.32 -33.37 -40.83
N ARG A 294 -13.06 -33.76 -39.79
CA ARG A 294 -14.02 -32.84 -39.13
C ARG A 294 -13.46 -32.08 -37.94
N VAL A 295 -12.34 -32.51 -37.35
CA VAL A 295 -11.68 -31.83 -36.23
C VAL A 295 -10.36 -31.24 -36.69
N LEU A 296 -9.38 -32.08 -37.02
CA LEU A 296 -8.01 -31.63 -37.25
C LEU A 296 -7.89 -30.76 -38.52
N GLY A 297 -8.45 -31.20 -39.64
CA GLY A 297 -8.42 -30.48 -40.92
C GLY A 297 -9.28 -29.20 -40.97
N LYS A 298 -10.11 -28.95 -39.95
CA LYS A 298 -10.75 -27.65 -39.72
C LYS A 298 -9.85 -26.73 -38.91
N ARG A 299 -9.38 -27.18 -37.74
CA ARG A 299 -8.48 -26.41 -36.87
C ARG A 299 -7.18 -26.00 -37.59
N LEU A 300 -6.61 -26.87 -38.43
CA LEU A 300 -5.41 -26.58 -39.24
C LEU A 300 -5.61 -25.48 -40.32
N ARG A 301 -6.80 -24.89 -40.47
CA ARG A 301 -7.01 -23.69 -41.30
C ARG A 301 -6.76 -22.38 -40.54
N GLU A 302 -6.76 -22.42 -39.21
CA GLU A 302 -6.59 -21.25 -38.36
C GLU A 302 -5.09 -21.02 -38.07
N ASP A 303 -4.56 -19.85 -38.41
CA ASP A 303 -3.12 -19.57 -38.27
C ASP A 303 -2.62 -19.64 -36.82
N ASP A 304 -3.45 -19.25 -35.85
CA ASP A 304 -3.12 -19.41 -34.42
C ASP A 304 -3.07 -20.88 -34.00
N TYR A 305 -3.95 -21.71 -34.55
CA TYR A 305 -3.87 -23.16 -34.33
C TYR A 305 -2.66 -23.78 -35.04
N ARG A 306 -2.24 -23.28 -36.21
CA ARG A 306 -0.97 -23.71 -36.86
C ARG A 306 0.24 -23.43 -35.98
N ARG A 307 0.32 -22.22 -35.39
CA ARG A 307 1.36 -21.83 -34.43
C ARG A 307 1.35 -22.76 -33.21
N PHE A 308 0.16 -23.05 -32.66
CA PHE A 308 -0.01 -24.03 -31.60
C PHE A 308 0.51 -25.42 -32.00
N PHE A 309 0.12 -25.92 -33.18
CA PHE A 309 0.29 -27.29 -33.63
C PHE A 309 1.73 -27.63 -34.09
N ASN A 310 2.53 -26.63 -34.48
CA ASN A 310 3.95 -26.80 -34.79
C ASN A 310 4.74 -27.47 -33.64
N ARG A 311 4.23 -27.36 -32.39
CA ARG A 311 4.75 -28.09 -31.22
C ARG A 311 4.71 -29.61 -31.35
N PHE A 312 4.00 -30.19 -32.33
CA PHE A 312 3.91 -31.64 -32.55
C PHE A 312 4.66 -32.14 -33.79
N VAL A 313 5.17 -31.24 -34.63
CA VAL A 313 5.94 -31.58 -35.85
C VAL A 313 7.44 -31.46 -35.54
N ARG A 314 8.26 -32.44 -35.95
CA ARG A 314 9.74 -32.33 -35.82
C ARG A 314 10.24 -31.23 -36.73
N ARG A 315 11.33 -30.55 -36.37
CA ARG A 315 11.78 -29.37 -37.14
C ARG A 315 12.14 -29.72 -38.59
N ARG A 316 12.76 -30.88 -38.84
CA ARG A 316 13.03 -31.34 -40.23
C ARG A 316 11.78 -31.51 -41.10
N ASP A 317 10.64 -31.79 -40.47
CA ASP A 317 9.37 -32.08 -41.15
C ASP A 317 8.47 -30.85 -41.25
N SER A 318 8.73 -29.80 -40.45
CA SER A 318 7.85 -28.63 -40.28
C SER A 318 7.56 -27.91 -41.61
N GLN A 319 8.59 -27.58 -42.40
CA GLN A 319 8.41 -26.95 -43.71
C GLN A 319 7.50 -27.78 -44.63
N ARG A 320 7.80 -29.08 -44.78
CA ARG A 320 7.01 -30.00 -45.61
C ARG A 320 5.56 -30.09 -45.13
N PHE A 321 5.35 -30.20 -43.82
CA PHE A 321 4.03 -30.33 -43.21
C PHE A 321 3.18 -29.08 -43.47
N PHE A 322 3.70 -27.88 -43.16
CA PHE A 322 2.93 -26.65 -43.30
C PHE A 322 2.76 -26.21 -44.76
N SER A 323 3.71 -26.52 -45.67
CA SER A 323 3.47 -26.37 -47.11
C SER A 323 2.30 -27.24 -47.59
N ALA A 324 2.22 -28.50 -47.15
CA ALA A 324 1.10 -29.39 -47.50
C ALA A 324 -0.22 -28.96 -46.84
N VAL A 325 -0.20 -28.40 -45.62
CA VAL A 325 -1.36 -27.75 -44.99
C VAL A 325 -1.88 -26.62 -45.89
N SER A 326 -1.00 -25.68 -46.27
CA SER A 326 -1.42 -24.53 -47.10
C SER A 326 -1.96 -24.97 -48.46
N GLU A 327 -1.20 -25.77 -49.21
CA GLU A 327 -1.58 -26.26 -50.55
C GLU A 327 -2.93 -27.00 -50.56
N ARG A 328 -3.27 -27.73 -49.49
CA ARG A 328 -4.46 -28.59 -49.45
C ARG A 328 -5.65 -27.99 -48.69
N LEU A 329 -5.46 -26.97 -47.86
CA LEU A 329 -6.50 -26.47 -46.94
C LEU A 329 -6.78 -24.95 -46.99
N ASP A 330 -5.88 -24.10 -47.51
CA ASP A 330 -6.09 -22.63 -47.52
C ASP A 330 -7.22 -22.20 -48.48
N ASP A 331 -7.15 -22.61 -49.75
CA ASP A 331 -8.09 -22.18 -50.82
C ASP A 331 -9.42 -22.98 -50.84
N VAL A 332 -9.76 -23.69 -49.77
CA VAL A 332 -10.87 -24.67 -49.77
C VAL A 332 -12.07 -24.17 -48.96
N PRO A 333 -13.30 -24.12 -49.54
CA PRO A 333 -14.51 -23.72 -48.81
C PRO A 333 -14.72 -24.47 -47.49
N GLY A 334 -15.33 -23.82 -46.50
CA GLY A 334 -15.48 -24.37 -45.13
C GLY A 334 -16.32 -25.67 -45.03
N TRP A 335 -17.06 -26.03 -46.08
CA TRP A 335 -17.83 -27.27 -46.19
C TRP A 335 -17.08 -28.40 -46.92
N ALA A 336 -15.99 -28.10 -47.63
CA ALA A 336 -15.18 -29.10 -48.32
C ALA A 336 -13.94 -29.45 -47.47
N THR A 337 -13.80 -30.72 -47.08
CA THR A 337 -12.64 -31.24 -46.35
C THR A 337 -11.91 -32.26 -47.21
N ARG A 338 -10.63 -32.03 -47.48
CA ARG A 338 -9.75 -32.97 -48.19
C ARG A 338 -9.15 -33.98 -47.22
N ASP A 339 -8.66 -35.09 -47.78
CA ASP A 339 -7.92 -36.12 -47.08
C ASP A 339 -6.59 -35.58 -46.52
N LEU A 340 -6.19 -36.01 -45.32
CA LEU A 340 -4.95 -35.57 -44.67
C LEU A 340 -3.80 -36.59 -44.85
N ASP A 341 -4.01 -37.64 -45.66
CA ASP A 341 -3.15 -38.82 -45.73
C ASP A 341 -2.95 -39.45 -44.34
N GLU A 342 -4.00 -39.51 -43.52
CA GLU A 342 -3.92 -39.96 -42.12
C GLU A 342 -3.50 -41.43 -41.98
N GLN A 343 -2.46 -41.66 -41.19
CA GLN A 343 -1.93 -43.00 -40.89
C GLN A 343 -1.70 -43.16 -39.39
N THR A 344 -1.75 -44.40 -38.89
CA THR A 344 -1.43 -44.70 -37.49
C THR A 344 -0.38 -45.79 -37.34
N PHE A 345 0.53 -45.58 -36.39
CA PHE A 345 1.60 -46.51 -36.03
C PHE A 345 1.44 -46.92 -34.56
N ALA A 346 1.70 -48.18 -34.21
CA ALA A 346 1.58 -48.61 -32.81
C ALA A 346 2.64 -47.93 -31.94
N TYR A 347 2.23 -47.36 -30.80
CA TYR A 347 3.17 -46.87 -29.79
C TYR A 347 3.79 -48.05 -29.02
N ARG A 348 5.08 -47.95 -28.68
CA ARG A 348 5.73 -48.88 -27.75
C ARG A 348 5.22 -48.64 -26.31
N LEU A 349 5.05 -49.72 -25.55
CA LEU A 349 4.72 -49.69 -24.13
C LEU A 349 5.99 -49.92 -23.27
N PRO A 350 6.09 -49.35 -22.05
CA PRO A 350 5.12 -48.47 -21.38
C PRO A 350 4.95 -47.11 -22.09
N LEU A 351 3.73 -46.59 -22.13
CA LEU A 351 3.38 -45.48 -23.04
C LEU A 351 4.11 -44.19 -22.66
N PHE A 352 4.02 -43.79 -21.39
CA PHE A 352 4.55 -42.50 -20.92
C PHE A 352 6.08 -42.46 -20.94
N GLU A 353 6.73 -43.60 -20.73
CA GLU A 353 8.17 -43.72 -20.91
C GLU A 353 8.59 -43.50 -22.36
N HIS A 354 7.90 -44.15 -23.30
CA HIS A 354 8.17 -43.97 -24.72
C HIS A 354 7.88 -42.54 -25.21
N LEU A 355 6.80 -41.91 -24.73
CA LEU A 355 6.48 -40.52 -25.04
C LEU A 355 7.51 -39.53 -24.46
N ALA A 356 8.12 -39.83 -23.30
CA ALA A 356 9.22 -39.05 -22.74
C ALA A 356 10.51 -39.22 -23.57
N ASP A 357 10.83 -40.46 -23.98
CA ASP A 357 11.97 -40.77 -24.85
C ASP A 357 11.85 -40.09 -26.22
N ASP A 358 10.65 -40.10 -26.83
CA ASP A 358 10.36 -39.40 -28.10
C ASP A 358 10.56 -37.88 -27.99
N TRP A 359 10.25 -37.28 -26.83
CA TRP A 359 10.45 -35.85 -26.58
C TRP A 359 11.93 -35.49 -26.45
N ILE A 360 12.71 -36.31 -25.72
CA ILE A 360 14.17 -36.18 -25.63
C ILE A 360 14.82 -36.37 -27.02
N ALA A 361 14.40 -37.39 -27.76
CA ALA A 361 14.87 -37.67 -29.11
C ALA A 361 14.59 -36.50 -30.06
N ARG A 362 13.41 -35.88 -29.97
CA ARG A 362 13.09 -34.67 -30.72
C ARG A 362 14.03 -33.51 -30.42
N ILE A 363 14.33 -33.21 -29.14
CA ILE A 363 15.23 -32.08 -28.82
C ILE A 363 16.60 -32.26 -29.47
N LYS A 364 17.13 -33.48 -29.42
CA LYS A 364 18.41 -33.84 -30.05
C LYS A 364 18.35 -33.73 -31.58
N ASP A 365 17.26 -34.19 -32.18
CA ASP A 365 17.01 -34.10 -33.63
C ASP A 365 16.85 -32.65 -34.10
N ASP A 366 16.05 -31.83 -33.40
CA ASP A 366 15.85 -30.42 -33.68
C ASP A 366 17.16 -29.61 -33.51
N ALA A 367 18.05 -30.01 -32.57
CA ALA A 367 19.40 -29.45 -32.43
C ALA A 367 20.36 -29.90 -33.54
N ALA A 368 20.34 -31.19 -33.92
CA ALA A 368 21.17 -31.73 -35.01
C ALA A 368 20.80 -31.13 -36.38
N VAL A 369 19.56 -30.68 -36.55
CA VAL A 369 19.11 -29.92 -37.74
C VAL A 369 19.75 -28.52 -37.80
N ILE A 370 20.19 -27.94 -36.68
CA ILE A 370 20.87 -26.62 -36.63
C ILE A 370 22.39 -26.78 -36.69
N ALA A 371 22.93 -27.71 -35.91
CA ALA A 371 24.36 -27.98 -35.80
C ALA A 371 24.61 -29.48 -36.08
N PRO A 372 24.72 -29.89 -37.37
CA PRO A 372 24.88 -31.29 -37.73
C PRO A 372 26.23 -31.85 -37.24
N PRO A 373 26.24 -32.99 -36.50
CA PRO A 373 27.44 -33.75 -36.22
C PRO A 373 28.15 -34.18 -37.50
N VAL A 374 29.49 -34.24 -37.50
CA VAL A 374 30.29 -34.60 -38.69
C VAL A 374 29.90 -35.96 -39.27
N ALA A 375 29.50 -36.90 -38.41
CA ALA A 375 29.09 -38.25 -38.79
C ALA A 375 27.78 -38.31 -39.61
N LEU A 376 26.96 -37.26 -39.56
CA LEU A 376 25.69 -37.15 -40.30
C LEU A 376 25.78 -36.22 -41.52
N LEU A 377 26.97 -35.65 -41.80
CA LEU A 377 27.13 -34.59 -42.81
C LEU A 377 27.72 -35.12 -44.13
N ASP A 378 26.89 -35.17 -45.15
CA ASP A 378 27.26 -35.36 -46.55
C ASP A 378 26.83 -34.16 -47.43
N ARG A 379 27.01 -34.26 -48.75
CA ARG A 379 26.62 -33.21 -49.71
C ARG A 379 25.10 -33.00 -49.79
N GLU A 380 24.31 -34.06 -49.67
CA GLU A 380 22.85 -34.00 -49.83
C GLU A 380 22.23 -33.35 -48.59
N VAL A 381 22.67 -33.77 -47.39
CA VAL A 381 22.29 -33.18 -46.11
C VAL A 381 22.65 -31.69 -46.05
N GLN A 382 23.88 -31.31 -46.44
CA GLN A 382 24.30 -29.90 -46.46
C GLN A 382 23.47 -29.07 -47.48
N ALA A 383 23.16 -29.63 -48.65
CA ALA A 383 22.36 -28.96 -49.67
C ALA A 383 20.86 -28.87 -49.32
N GLU A 384 20.32 -29.84 -48.58
CA GLU A 384 18.95 -29.77 -48.03
C GLU A 384 18.84 -28.72 -46.92
N HIS A 385 19.77 -28.73 -45.97
CA HIS A 385 19.85 -27.75 -44.88
C HIS A 385 19.95 -26.30 -45.41
N ALA A 386 20.83 -26.04 -46.38
CA ALA A 386 20.96 -24.72 -46.99
C ALA A 386 19.72 -24.29 -47.81
N ARG A 387 18.99 -25.23 -48.44
CA ARG A 387 17.71 -24.93 -49.11
C ARG A 387 16.62 -24.56 -48.10
N ARG A 388 16.56 -25.27 -46.97
CA ARG A 388 15.56 -25.04 -45.90
C ARG A 388 15.69 -23.64 -45.29
N LEU A 389 16.89 -23.24 -44.85
CA LEU A 389 17.12 -21.91 -44.27
C LEU A 389 16.73 -20.76 -45.21
N ARG A 390 17.11 -20.86 -46.50
CA ARG A 390 16.76 -19.88 -47.54
C ARG A 390 15.25 -19.79 -47.77
N ALA A 391 14.53 -20.92 -47.70
CA ALA A 391 13.09 -20.96 -47.88
C ALA A 391 12.31 -20.48 -46.64
N GLU A 392 12.84 -20.69 -45.43
CA GLU A 392 12.27 -20.17 -44.19
C GLU A 392 12.58 -18.67 -43.97
N GLY A 393 13.56 -18.11 -44.68
CA GLY A 393 13.93 -16.69 -44.61
C GLY A 393 14.86 -16.31 -43.45
N TRP A 394 15.53 -17.27 -42.81
CA TRP A 394 16.37 -17.04 -41.62
C TRP A 394 17.86 -17.27 -41.90
N THR A 395 18.71 -16.54 -41.18
CA THR A 395 20.14 -16.88 -41.01
C THR A 395 20.30 -17.98 -39.97
N LEU A 396 21.37 -18.80 -40.07
CA LEU A 396 21.60 -19.86 -39.10
C LEU A 396 21.85 -19.27 -37.69
N LEU A 397 22.57 -18.15 -37.58
CA LEU A 397 22.81 -17.50 -36.29
C LEU A 397 21.54 -16.97 -35.63
N GLY A 398 20.57 -16.47 -36.40
CA GLY A 398 19.25 -16.13 -35.88
C GLY A 398 18.55 -17.38 -35.34
N VAL A 399 18.51 -18.44 -36.14
CA VAL A 399 17.95 -19.74 -35.77
C VAL A 399 18.60 -20.33 -34.50
N ALA A 400 19.93 -20.30 -34.40
CA ALA A 400 20.70 -20.84 -33.29
C ALA A 400 20.59 -19.97 -32.03
N GLY A 401 20.53 -18.64 -32.20
CA GLY A 401 20.31 -17.68 -31.12
C GLY A 401 18.94 -17.84 -30.45
N PHE A 402 17.90 -18.19 -31.21
CA PHE A 402 16.57 -18.50 -30.66
C PHE A 402 16.39 -19.98 -30.23
N PHE A 403 17.40 -20.85 -30.39
CA PHE A 403 17.28 -22.25 -29.99
C PHE A 403 17.43 -22.43 -28.47
N VAL A 404 16.30 -22.49 -27.78
CA VAL A 404 16.18 -22.78 -26.35
C VAL A 404 15.32 -24.05 -26.18
N PRO A 405 15.92 -25.22 -25.88
CA PRO A 405 15.18 -26.49 -25.86
C PRO A 405 14.04 -26.53 -24.85
N GLY A 406 12.82 -26.68 -25.36
CA GLY A 406 11.66 -27.11 -24.59
C GLY A 406 11.10 -26.13 -23.55
N ILE A 407 11.80 -25.05 -23.16
CA ILE A 407 11.37 -24.16 -22.06
C ILE A 407 9.96 -23.61 -22.31
N GLY A 408 9.67 -23.07 -23.50
CA GLY A 408 8.31 -22.61 -23.84
C GLY A 408 7.26 -23.74 -23.81
N ALA A 409 7.59 -24.94 -24.28
CA ALA A 409 6.69 -26.09 -24.27
C ALA A 409 6.50 -26.71 -22.87
N VAL A 410 7.44 -26.51 -21.94
CA VAL A 410 7.37 -26.94 -20.55
C VAL A 410 6.60 -25.92 -19.69
N LEU A 411 6.70 -24.63 -19.99
CA LEU A 411 5.92 -23.57 -19.33
C LEU A 411 4.45 -23.55 -19.78
N LEU A 412 4.17 -23.87 -21.05
CA LEU A 412 2.80 -24.04 -21.54
C LEU A 412 2.13 -25.28 -20.93
N GLY A 413 0.88 -25.11 -20.49
CA GLY A 413 -0.01 -26.20 -20.10
C GLY A 413 0.38 -26.90 -18.80
N VAL A 414 0.18 -26.21 -17.67
CA VAL A 414 -0.06 -26.85 -16.38
C VAL A 414 -1.24 -26.15 -15.74
N MET A 415 -2.42 -26.79 -15.77
CA MET A 415 -3.67 -26.27 -15.19
C MET A 415 -3.49 -25.79 -13.74
N ALA A 416 -2.62 -26.43 -12.95
CA ALA A 416 -2.31 -26.02 -11.58
C ALA A 416 -1.70 -24.61 -11.48
N TRP A 417 -0.92 -24.18 -12.48
CA TRP A 417 -0.34 -22.84 -12.54
C TRP A 417 -1.38 -21.80 -12.93
N GLU A 418 -2.18 -22.09 -13.95
CA GLU A 418 -3.26 -21.22 -14.44
C GLU A 418 -4.33 -20.99 -13.35
N LEU A 419 -4.65 -22.01 -12.56
CA LEU A 419 -5.53 -21.90 -11.38
C LEU A 419 -4.99 -20.95 -10.30
N LEU A 420 -3.68 -21.03 -10.05
CA LEU A 420 -3.02 -20.12 -9.11
C LEU A 420 -3.04 -18.69 -9.66
N GLU A 421 -2.63 -18.45 -10.91
CA GLU A 421 -2.63 -17.12 -11.55
C GLU A 421 -4.03 -16.49 -11.73
N GLN A 422 -5.10 -17.30 -11.81
CA GLN A 422 -6.48 -16.82 -11.84
C GLN A 422 -6.99 -16.35 -10.47
N THR A 423 -6.39 -16.85 -9.37
CA THR A 423 -6.86 -16.58 -8.00
C THR A 423 -5.93 -15.65 -7.22
N PHE A 424 -4.63 -15.72 -7.49
CA PHE A 424 -3.56 -15.07 -6.73
C PHE A 424 -2.72 -14.13 -7.61
N GLN A 425 -2.23 -13.04 -7.02
CA GLN A 425 -1.37 -12.05 -7.68
C GLN A 425 0.12 -12.44 -7.54
N ALA A 426 0.89 -12.24 -8.62
CA ALA A 426 2.34 -12.48 -8.70
C ALA A 426 2.82 -13.85 -8.17
N VAL A 427 2.09 -14.93 -8.48
CA VAL A 427 2.44 -16.32 -8.10
C VAL A 427 3.85 -16.73 -8.54
N GLY A 428 4.37 -16.12 -9.62
CA GLY A 428 5.74 -16.32 -10.09
C GLY A 428 6.82 -16.06 -9.04
N ASP A 429 6.57 -15.14 -8.10
CA ASP A 429 7.56 -14.66 -7.14
C ASP A 429 7.53 -15.46 -5.82
N TRP A 430 6.48 -16.26 -5.62
CA TRP A 430 6.25 -17.02 -4.38
C TRP A 430 7.23 -18.19 -4.26
N GLN A 431 7.56 -18.58 -3.03
CA GLN A 431 8.39 -19.75 -2.77
C GLN A 431 7.63 -21.05 -3.10
N ASP A 432 8.34 -22.14 -3.41
CA ASP A 432 7.71 -23.42 -3.78
C ASP A 432 6.72 -23.91 -2.70
N ASN A 433 7.08 -23.76 -1.42
CA ASN A 433 6.23 -24.13 -0.29
C ASN A 433 4.93 -23.30 -0.21
N GLU A 434 4.99 -22.02 -0.56
CA GLU A 434 3.83 -21.12 -0.56
C GLU A 434 2.86 -21.46 -1.70
N ARG A 435 3.40 -21.71 -2.90
CA ARG A 435 2.62 -22.16 -4.07
C ARG A 435 1.93 -23.50 -3.81
N ASN A 436 2.64 -24.45 -3.19
CA ASN A 436 2.09 -25.75 -2.82
C ASN A 436 0.99 -25.63 -1.75
N ALA A 437 1.20 -24.80 -0.72
CA ALA A 437 0.19 -24.54 0.31
C ALA A 437 -1.07 -23.88 -0.28
N ALA A 438 -0.90 -22.94 -1.21
CA ALA A 438 -2.00 -22.25 -1.86
C ALA A 438 -2.81 -23.16 -2.79
N LEU A 439 -2.15 -23.99 -3.61
CA LEU A 439 -2.85 -25.00 -4.42
C LEU A 439 -3.64 -25.97 -3.53
N ALA A 440 -3.04 -26.44 -2.43
CA ALA A 440 -3.74 -27.30 -1.48
C ALA A 440 -5.00 -26.62 -0.92
N HIS A 441 -4.94 -25.33 -0.57
CA HIS A 441 -6.12 -24.58 -0.11
C HIS A 441 -7.20 -24.46 -1.19
N LEU A 442 -6.83 -24.08 -2.43
CA LEU A 442 -7.76 -24.02 -3.58
C LEU A 442 -8.53 -25.34 -3.75
N LEU A 443 -7.80 -26.46 -3.69
CA LEU A 443 -8.37 -27.80 -3.86
C LEU A 443 -9.28 -28.18 -2.70
N ASN A 444 -8.92 -27.87 -1.46
CA ASN A 444 -9.75 -28.17 -0.30
C ASN A 444 -11.06 -27.36 -0.30
N VAL A 445 -11.02 -26.08 -0.72
CA VAL A 445 -12.24 -25.28 -0.95
C VAL A 445 -13.11 -25.93 -2.04
N GLY A 446 -12.52 -26.31 -3.18
CA GLY A 446 -13.24 -26.99 -4.26
C GLY A 446 -13.89 -28.31 -3.84
N LYS A 447 -13.18 -29.13 -3.05
CA LYS A 447 -13.69 -30.39 -2.50
C LYS A 447 -14.85 -30.16 -1.52
N GLY A 448 -14.79 -29.10 -0.72
CA GLY A 448 -15.87 -28.70 0.19
C GLY A 448 -17.17 -28.36 -0.53
N LEU A 449 -17.09 -27.63 -1.66
CA LEU A 449 -18.26 -27.30 -2.50
C LEU A 449 -18.95 -28.53 -3.09
N LEU A 450 -18.18 -29.54 -3.50
CA LEU A 450 -18.72 -30.77 -4.11
C LEU A 450 -19.30 -31.75 -3.08
N ALA A 451 -18.84 -31.68 -1.83
CA ALA A 451 -19.27 -32.59 -0.77
C ALA A 451 -20.62 -32.21 -0.14
N VAL A 452 -21.11 -30.97 -0.32
CA VAL A 452 -22.24 -30.45 0.47
C VAL A 452 -23.25 -29.66 -0.37
N GLY A 453 -24.43 -30.22 -0.53
CA GLY A 453 -25.64 -29.43 -0.78
C GLY A 453 -26.02 -28.63 0.48
N ALA A 454 -25.61 -27.36 0.54
CA ALA A 454 -26.06 -26.33 1.49
C ALA A 454 -26.15 -26.74 2.99
N THR A 455 -25.01 -26.78 3.70
CA THR A 455 -24.95 -26.43 5.13
C THR A 455 -23.51 -26.13 5.59
N VAL A 456 -23.33 -25.07 6.37
CA VAL A 456 -22.02 -24.50 6.77
C VAL A 456 -21.19 -25.42 7.68
N ALA A 457 -21.76 -26.52 8.18
CA ALA A 457 -21.20 -27.32 9.28
C ALA A 457 -19.91 -28.13 8.95
N VAL A 458 -19.62 -28.43 7.68
CA VAL A 458 -18.52 -29.37 7.31
C VAL A 458 -17.13 -28.70 7.31
N VAL A 459 -17.05 -27.37 7.31
CA VAL A 459 -15.78 -26.62 7.25
C VAL A 459 -14.90 -26.83 8.51
N ALA A 460 -15.49 -27.23 9.64
CA ALA A 460 -14.81 -27.30 10.93
C ALA A 460 -13.65 -28.30 11.03
N THR A 461 -13.54 -29.30 10.15
CA THR A 461 -12.54 -30.39 10.25
C THR A 461 -11.17 -30.08 9.64
N ALA A 462 -11.01 -28.99 8.89
CA ALA A 462 -9.73 -28.60 8.27
C ALA A 462 -8.86 -27.63 9.13
N ARG A 463 -9.25 -27.39 10.39
CA ARG A 463 -8.83 -26.28 11.27
C ARG A 463 -7.34 -26.16 11.69
N ARG A 464 -6.38 -26.88 11.10
CA ARG A 464 -5.04 -27.05 11.73
C ARG A 464 -3.76 -27.04 10.88
N ALA A 465 -3.78 -26.69 9.59
CA ALA A 465 -2.56 -26.85 8.76
C ALA A 465 -2.16 -25.69 7.80
N TRP A 466 -2.95 -24.62 7.62
CA TRP A 466 -2.69 -23.64 6.56
C TRP A 466 -2.59 -22.20 7.10
N SER A 467 -1.55 -21.48 6.70
CA SER A 467 -1.19 -20.15 7.23
C SER A 467 -0.82 -19.10 6.18
N VAL A 468 -0.47 -19.53 4.96
CA VAL A 468 -0.01 -18.62 3.89
C VAL A 468 -1.21 -17.91 3.24
N VAL A 469 -2.25 -18.67 2.89
CA VAL A 469 -3.45 -18.13 2.22
C VAL A 469 -4.23 -17.18 3.14
N ASP A 470 -4.39 -17.52 4.41
CA ASP A 470 -5.11 -16.69 5.38
C ASP A 470 -4.53 -15.26 5.49
N ASN A 471 -3.23 -15.05 5.31
CA ASN A 471 -2.65 -13.71 5.41
C ASN A 471 -2.81 -12.85 4.14
N LEU A 472 -3.32 -13.41 3.04
CA LEU A 472 -3.49 -12.69 1.77
C LEU A 472 -4.59 -11.61 1.85
N VAL A 473 -4.40 -10.52 1.11
CA VAL A 473 -5.34 -9.40 0.98
C VAL A 473 -5.79 -9.25 -0.48
N PRO A 474 -7.04 -8.81 -0.74
CA PRO A 474 -7.50 -8.62 -2.11
C PRO A 474 -6.78 -7.43 -2.78
N ALA A 475 -6.38 -7.65 -4.02
CA ALA A 475 -5.69 -6.72 -4.90
C ALA A 475 -6.54 -6.52 -6.16
N GLN A 476 -6.91 -5.28 -6.45
CA GLN A 476 -7.58 -4.92 -7.69
C GLN A 476 -6.51 -4.51 -8.71
N LEU A 477 -6.41 -5.26 -9.79
CA LEU A 477 -5.47 -5.02 -10.89
C LEU A 477 -5.95 -3.89 -11.81
N GLU A 478 -5.03 -3.30 -12.57
CA GLU A 478 -5.31 -2.24 -13.55
C GLU A 478 -6.30 -2.66 -14.66
N ASN A 479 -6.36 -3.96 -14.98
CA ASN A 479 -7.33 -4.53 -15.92
C ASN A 479 -8.74 -4.75 -15.31
N GLY A 480 -8.94 -4.40 -14.04
CA GLY A 480 -10.19 -4.59 -13.29
C GLY A 480 -10.36 -5.97 -12.65
N GLU A 481 -9.43 -6.92 -12.83
CA GLU A 481 -9.47 -8.20 -12.13
C GLU A 481 -9.15 -8.01 -10.64
N GLU A 482 -9.96 -8.62 -9.76
CA GLU A 482 -9.59 -8.81 -8.36
C GLU A 482 -8.81 -10.15 -8.22
N LYS A 483 -7.68 -10.16 -7.51
CA LYS A 483 -6.93 -11.36 -7.09
C LYS A 483 -6.52 -11.27 -5.61
N LEU A 484 -6.07 -12.37 -4.99
CA LEU A 484 -5.47 -12.35 -3.65
C LEU A 484 -3.94 -12.15 -3.72
N TRP A 485 -3.43 -11.11 -3.06
CA TRP A 485 -2.01 -10.76 -2.99
C TRP A 485 -1.42 -11.09 -1.60
N ASN A 486 -0.14 -11.46 -1.58
CA ASN A 486 0.58 -11.88 -0.38
C ASN A 486 1.09 -10.74 0.52
N ALA A 487 0.79 -9.49 0.18
CA ALA A 487 1.28 -8.31 0.88
C ALA A 487 2.82 -8.18 0.91
N ASP A 488 3.54 -8.89 0.02
CA ASP A 488 4.99 -8.75 -0.12
C ASP A 488 5.34 -7.47 -0.89
N LEU A 489 6.21 -6.68 -0.27
CA LEU A 489 6.72 -5.42 -0.80
C LEU A 489 8.09 -5.58 -1.46
N GLY A 490 8.74 -6.74 -1.35
CA GLY A 490 10.02 -7.05 -1.98
C GLY A 490 10.13 -6.57 -3.44
N PRO A 491 9.17 -6.93 -4.32
CA PRO A 491 9.17 -6.52 -5.73
C PRO A 491 8.98 -5.01 -5.99
N TYR A 492 8.48 -4.25 -5.01
CA TYR A 492 8.25 -2.80 -5.14
C TYR A 492 9.41 -1.95 -4.61
N ARG A 493 10.41 -2.57 -3.96
CA ARG A 493 11.58 -1.87 -3.43
C ARG A 493 12.45 -1.35 -4.57
N CYS A 494 12.89 -0.11 -4.45
CA CYS A 494 13.86 0.50 -5.34
C CYS A 494 15.15 0.87 -4.60
N GLU A 495 16.17 1.26 -5.36
CA GLU A 495 17.35 1.92 -4.80
C GLU A 495 16.97 3.27 -4.15
N SER A 496 17.86 3.82 -3.33
CA SER A 496 17.66 5.15 -2.74
C SER A 496 17.50 6.23 -3.82
N PRO A 497 16.68 7.27 -3.58
CA PRO A 497 16.52 8.37 -4.52
C PRO A 497 17.88 9.06 -4.77
N PRO A 498 18.14 9.60 -5.97
CA PRO A 498 19.37 10.33 -6.26
C PRO A 498 19.57 11.53 -5.33
N ASP A 499 20.82 11.91 -5.02
CA ASP A 499 21.16 13.00 -4.08
C ASP A 499 20.50 14.37 -4.41
N MET A 500 20.14 14.59 -5.68
CA MET A 500 19.43 15.78 -6.16
C MET A 500 17.91 15.76 -5.91
N ALA A 501 17.35 14.67 -5.39
CA ALA A 501 15.92 14.53 -5.13
C ALA A 501 15.53 15.19 -3.80
N VAL A 502 14.82 16.31 -3.88
CA VAL A 502 14.51 17.17 -2.72
C VAL A 502 13.34 16.57 -1.92
N PRO A 503 13.46 16.38 -0.59
CA PRO A 503 12.35 16.01 0.28
C PRO A 503 11.38 17.17 0.47
N ASP A 504 10.09 16.87 0.50
CA ASP A 504 9.03 17.84 0.79
C ASP A 504 8.43 17.68 2.21
N MET A 505 7.48 18.57 2.54
CA MET A 505 6.77 18.55 3.83
C MET A 505 5.90 17.30 4.04
N GLU A 506 5.55 16.55 3.00
CA GLU A 506 4.82 15.28 3.09
C GLU A 506 5.77 14.08 3.32
N GLY A 507 7.09 14.30 3.33
CA GLY A 507 8.12 13.26 3.44
C GLY A 507 8.42 12.54 2.12
N MET A 508 8.07 13.15 0.99
CA MET A 508 8.29 12.62 -0.35
C MET A 508 9.52 13.25 -0.97
N HIS A 509 10.46 12.44 -1.45
CA HIS A 509 11.56 12.91 -2.28
C HIS A 509 11.09 13.08 -3.73
N ARG A 510 11.44 14.19 -4.38
CA ARG A 510 10.97 14.54 -5.73
C ARG A 510 12.11 14.88 -6.68
N LEU A 511 12.05 14.33 -7.90
CA LEU A 511 12.93 14.70 -9.00
C LEU A 511 12.17 14.63 -10.33
N GLY A 512 11.79 15.80 -10.87
CA GLY A 512 10.90 15.88 -12.02
C GLY A 512 9.52 15.28 -11.69
N GLU A 513 9.08 14.31 -12.48
CA GLU A 513 7.83 13.57 -12.24
C GLU A 513 7.98 12.40 -11.27
N ARG A 514 9.22 11.91 -11.04
CA ARG A 514 9.52 10.77 -10.18
C ARG A 514 9.51 11.14 -8.70
N ARG A 515 9.01 10.22 -7.88
CA ARG A 515 8.63 10.45 -6.48
C ARG A 515 8.91 9.21 -5.65
N TRP A 516 9.55 9.39 -4.50
CA TRP A 516 9.93 8.30 -3.60
C TRP A 516 9.54 8.57 -2.16
N ILE A 517 9.28 7.49 -1.42
CA ILE A 517 9.12 7.48 0.04
C ILE A 517 9.99 6.39 0.67
N SER A 518 10.36 6.61 1.92
CA SER A 518 10.95 5.58 2.78
C SER A 518 9.87 4.97 3.68
N MET A 519 9.83 3.65 3.74
CA MET A 519 8.97 2.88 4.65
C MET A 519 9.77 1.69 5.20
N ASP A 520 9.84 1.57 6.54
CA ASP A 520 10.55 0.49 7.24
C ASP A 520 11.99 0.28 6.73
N GLY A 521 12.72 1.38 6.53
CA GLY A 521 14.12 1.40 6.09
C GLY A 521 14.35 1.11 4.60
N HIS A 522 13.29 0.97 3.80
CA HIS A 522 13.36 0.69 2.37
C HIS A 522 12.72 1.80 1.53
N TRP A 523 13.26 2.02 0.34
CA TRP A 523 12.74 3.02 -0.60
C TRP A 523 11.75 2.41 -1.58
N TYR A 524 10.72 3.19 -1.91
CA TYR A 524 9.67 2.83 -2.86
C TYR A 524 9.35 4.01 -3.77
N GLU A 525 9.27 3.75 -5.08
CA GLU A 525 8.76 4.71 -6.06
C GLU A 525 7.23 4.69 -6.09
N MET A 526 6.61 5.86 -6.29
CA MET A 526 5.15 6.02 -6.24
C MET A 526 4.59 6.78 -7.44
N THR A 527 3.33 6.48 -7.75
CA THR A 527 2.55 7.19 -8.78
C THR A 527 1.26 7.75 -8.20
N TRP A 528 0.66 8.70 -8.91
CA TRP A 528 -0.61 9.33 -8.53
C TRP A 528 -1.73 8.83 -9.43
N HIS A 529 -2.70 8.11 -8.86
CA HIS A 529 -3.88 7.68 -9.60
C HIS A 529 -4.88 8.84 -9.73
N ASN A 530 -5.06 9.34 -10.95
CA ASN A 530 -5.85 10.55 -11.24
C ASN A 530 -7.35 10.42 -10.94
N ASP A 531 -7.92 9.23 -11.15
CA ASP A 531 -9.36 8.99 -10.99
C ASP A 531 -9.76 8.87 -9.52
N ASP A 532 -8.89 8.28 -8.70
CA ASP A 532 -9.09 8.11 -7.27
C ASP A 532 -8.51 9.24 -6.41
N GLU A 533 -7.69 10.13 -6.97
CA GLU A 533 -6.84 11.05 -6.20
C GLU A 533 -6.10 10.34 -5.07
N GLN A 534 -5.35 9.30 -5.42
CA GLN A 534 -4.65 8.49 -4.45
C GLN A 534 -3.25 8.12 -4.91
N TRP A 535 -2.29 8.29 -4.01
CA TRP A 535 -0.95 7.74 -4.13
C TRP A 535 -1.00 6.20 -4.11
N GLN A 536 -0.28 5.59 -5.03
CA GLN A 536 -0.06 4.15 -5.10
C GLN A 536 1.44 3.89 -5.26
N LEU A 537 1.91 2.72 -4.84
CA LEU A 537 3.23 2.26 -5.27
C LEU A 537 3.26 2.09 -6.79
N LEU A 538 4.45 2.22 -7.39
CA LEU A 538 4.63 2.00 -8.83
C LEU A 538 4.09 0.59 -9.21
N PRO A 539 3.27 0.45 -10.27
CA PRO A 539 2.63 -0.82 -10.58
C PRO A 539 3.61 -1.96 -10.84
N TYR A 540 3.34 -3.13 -10.27
CA TYR A 540 4.10 -4.36 -10.49
C TYR A 540 3.15 -5.51 -10.86
N GLN A 541 3.42 -6.16 -12.00
CA GLN A 541 2.55 -7.17 -12.62
C GLN A 541 1.06 -6.75 -12.64
N GLY A 542 0.79 -5.50 -12.99
CA GLY A 542 -0.57 -4.94 -13.10
C GLY A 542 -1.28 -4.63 -11.77
N TYR A 543 -0.58 -4.66 -10.62
CA TYR A 543 -1.10 -4.21 -9.33
C TYR A 543 -0.31 -3.02 -8.78
N ALA A 544 -1.02 -2.01 -8.29
CA ALA A 544 -0.44 -0.80 -7.71
C ALA A 544 -1.01 -0.59 -6.29
N PRO A 545 -0.34 -1.12 -5.23
CA PRO A 545 -0.79 -1.05 -3.85
C PRO A 545 -1.15 0.38 -3.40
N PRO A 546 -2.42 0.63 -3.04
CA PRO A 546 -2.85 1.96 -2.61
C PRO A 546 -2.25 2.41 -1.26
N LEU A 547 -1.75 3.65 -1.21
CA LEU A 547 -1.15 4.26 -0.03
C LEU A 547 -2.14 5.16 0.74
N ARG A 548 -1.88 5.33 2.04
CA ARG A 548 -2.50 6.29 2.95
C ARG A 548 -1.36 7.12 3.58
N HIS A 549 -1.59 8.41 3.80
CA HIS A 549 -0.61 9.30 4.43
C HIS A 549 -1.28 10.31 5.36
N ASN A 550 -0.52 10.86 6.30
CA ASN A 550 -0.97 11.95 7.19
C ASN A 550 -0.70 13.36 6.63
N GLY A 551 0.06 13.47 5.53
CA GLY A 551 0.53 14.75 4.97
C GLY A 551 1.75 15.34 5.68
N ALA A 552 2.44 14.55 6.53
CA ALA A 552 3.58 14.96 7.34
C ALA A 552 4.51 13.76 7.61
N GLY A 553 4.98 13.08 6.55
CA GLY A 553 5.99 12.02 6.61
C GLY A 553 5.48 10.60 6.84
N ALA A 554 4.31 10.39 7.45
CA ALA A 554 3.83 9.05 7.76
C ALA A 554 3.11 8.44 6.55
N TRP A 555 3.74 7.46 5.90
CA TRP A 555 3.20 6.70 4.78
C TRP A 555 2.92 5.25 5.18
N ARG A 556 1.79 4.71 4.74
CA ARG A 556 1.40 3.31 4.94
C ARG A 556 0.57 2.79 3.78
N LEU A 557 0.46 1.48 3.64
CA LEU A 557 -0.44 0.82 2.71
C LEU A 557 -1.86 0.72 3.27
N TRP A 558 -2.85 0.65 2.39
CA TRP A 558 -4.28 0.61 2.76
C TRP A 558 -4.66 -0.55 3.69
N TYR A 559 -3.98 -1.69 3.59
CA TYR A 559 -4.27 -2.91 4.37
C TYR A 559 -3.53 -2.94 5.72
N GLU A 560 -2.59 -2.03 5.97
CA GLU A 560 -1.90 -1.92 7.25
C GLU A 560 -2.87 -1.46 8.34
N GLN A 561 -2.73 -2.05 9.53
CA GLN A 561 -3.68 -1.86 10.63
C GLN A 561 -2.92 -1.34 11.87
N PRO A 562 -2.68 -0.02 11.97
CA PRO A 562 -1.94 0.55 13.10
C PRO A 562 -2.55 0.22 14.47
N ALA A 563 -3.87 -0.01 14.52
CA ALA A 563 -4.57 -0.49 15.70
C ALA A 563 -3.95 -1.77 16.32
N GLU A 564 -3.31 -2.62 15.51
CA GLU A 564 -2.68 -3.88 15.94
C GLU A 564 -1.16 -3.76 16.19
N TRP A 565 -0.54 -2.60 15.92
CA TRP A 565 0.91 -2.43 16.14
C TRP A 565 1.21 -2.37 17.64
N GLY A 566 2.04 -3.30 18.11
CA GLY A 566 2.38 -3.45 19.53
C GLY A 566 3.72 -2.83 19.95
N ASP A 567 4.52 -2.32 19.01
CA ASP A 567 5.83 -1.71 19.27
C ASP A 567 5.74 -0.19 19.20
N THR A 568 5.95 0.46 20.35
CA THR A 568 5.95 1.93 20.50
C THR A 568 7.03 2.62 19.66
N ARG A 569 8.22 2.01 19.52
CA ARG A 569 9.32 2.58 18.74
C ARG A 569 9.08 2.41 17.25
N GLN A 570 8.48 1.29 16.82
CA GLN A 570 7.98 1.15 15.46
C GLN A 570 6.90 2.19 15.14
N LEU A 571 5.90 2.35 16.01
CA LEU A 571 4.87 3.39 15.90
C LEU A 571 5.47 4.80 15.74
N PHE A 572 6.55 5.11 16.47
CA PHE A 572 7.27 6.38 16.35
C PHE A 572 8.00 6.51 15.02
N ARG A 573 8.82 5.52 14.63
CA ARG A 573 9.57 5.55 13.36
C ARG A 573 8.67 5.62 12.12
N ARG A 574 7.49 4.99 12.16
CA ARG A 574 6.49 5.02 11.09
C ARG A 574 5.87 6.42 10.89
N LEU A 575 6.13 7.40 11.76
CA LEU A 575 5.82 8.81 11.48
C LEU A 575 6.70 9.39 10.35
N GLY A 576 7.80 8.72 9.99
CA GLY A 576 8.61 8.98 8.79
C GLY A 576 9.52 10.21 8.88
N GLY A 577 10.31 10.44 7.82
CA GLY A 577 11.26 11.55 7.75
C GLY A 577 12.21 11.59 8.97
N PRO A 578 12.32 12.71 9.71
CA PRO A 578 13.25 12.82 10.83
C PRO A 578 12.92 11.88 12.02
N PHE A 579 11.72 11.29 12.06
CA PHE A 579 11.32 10.34 13.11
C PHE A 579 11.93 8.94 12.91
N SER A 580 12.20 8.54 11.65
CA SER A 580 12.85 7.25 11.35
C SER A 580 14.35 7.24 11.59
N ASP A 581 14.98 8.42 11.62
CA ASP A 581 16.43 8.60 11.80
C ASP A 581 16.90 8.41 13.25
N LEU A 582 15.99 8.45 14.23
CA LEU A 582 16.35 8.37 15.64
C LEU A 582 16.63 6.93 16.10
N ASP A 583 17.67 6.78 16.93
CA ASP A 583 17.95 5.54 17.65
C ASP A 583 16.91 5.26 18.76
N ASP A 584 16.94 4.05 19.32
CA ASP A 584 15.96 3.62 20.34
C ASP A 584 15.98 4.50 21.60
N ALA A 585 17.14 5.01 22.02
CA ALA A 585 17.25 5.85 23.21
C ALA A 585 16.76 7.29 22.92
N GLN A 586 17.04 7.83 21.74
CA GLN A 586 16.53 9.12 21.28
C GLN A 586 15.00 9.11 21.12
N ILE A 587 14.41 8.00 20.69
CA ILE A 587 12.95 7.80 20.66
C ILE A 587 12.39 7.79 22.07
N ASP A 588 12.93 6.96 22.97
CA ASP A 588 12.46 6.89 24.36
C ASP A 588 12.55 8.25 25.08
N GLN A 589 13.63 9.01 24.86
CA GLN A 589 13.79 10.39 25.34
C GLN A 589 12.72 11.34 24.78
N SER A 590 12.47 11.29 23.47
CA SER A 590 11.46 12.14 22.80
C SER A 590 10.04 11.85 23.32
N LEU A 591 9.73 10.58 23.58
CA LEU A 591 8.46 10.16 24.20
C LEU A 591 8.35 10.66 25.65
N ALA A 592 9.40 10.52 26.46
CA ALA A 592 9.43 10.97 27.85
C ALA A 592 9.29 12.50 27.99
N ILE A 593 9.93 13.29 27.11
CA ILE A 593 9.83 14.75 27.09
C ILE A 593 8.37 15.19 26.96
N HIS A 594 7.62 14.59 26.04
CA HIS A 594 6.22 14.94 25.76
C HIS A 594 5.21 14.18 26.62
N GLY A 595 5.61 13.08 27.27
CA GLY A 595 4.71 12.22 28.06
C GLY A 595 3.81 11.36 27.18
N LEU A 596 4.34 10.89 26.04
CA LEU A 596 3.61 10.12 25.04
C LEU A 596 3.77 8.61 25.27
N ASP A 597 2.69 7.87 25.02
CA ASP A 597 2.66 6.41 25.05
C ASP A 597 2.27 5.81 23.69
N ASP A 598 2.15 4.49 23.64
CA ASP A 598 1.77 3.75 22.43
C ASP A 598 0.35 4.08 21.95
N GLN A 599 -0.58 4.46 22.84
CA GLN A 599 -1.96 4.82 22.49
C GLN A 599 -2.01 6.16 21.74
N HIS A 600 -1.20 7.14 22.17
CA HIS A 600 -1.11 8.44 21.49
C HIS A 600 -0.57 8.28 20.06
N LEU A 601 0.54 7.55 19.88
CA LEU A 601 1.11 7.29 18.56
C LEU A 601 0.15 6.48 17.67
N ARG A 602 -0.51 5.46 18.24
CA ARG A 602 -1.49 4.62 17.54
C ARG A 602 -2.68 5.44 17.07
N ALA A 603 -3.13 6.42 17.86
CA ALA A 603 -4.18 7.35 17.46
C ALA A 603 -3.75 8.23 16.29
N TRP A 604 -2.54 8.81 16.32
CA TRP A 604 -2.03 9.59 15.19
C TRP A 604 -2.00 8.78 13.89
N HIS A 605 -1.58 7.52 13.95
CA HIS A 605 -1.64 6.63 12.79
C HIS A 605 -3.08 6.36 12.36
N VAL A 606 -3.94 5.81 13.23
CA VAL A 606 -5.32 5.45 12.92
C VAL A 606 -6.11 6.62 12.30
N TYR A 607 -6.05 7.80 12.90
CA TYR A 607 -6.77 8.99 12.43
C TYR A 607 -6.03 9.79 11.34
N GLY A 608 -4.82 9.37 10.94
CA GLY A 608 -4.04 10.02 9.88
C GLY A 608 -3.61 11.44 10.22
N LEU A 609 -3.11 11.65 11.44
CA LEU A 609 -2.73 12.95 12.00
C LEU A 609 -1.25 13.23 11.77
N ALA A 610 -0.93 14.50 11.50
CA ALA A 610 0.43 14.99 11.57
C ALA A 610 0.91 14.99 13.04
N PRO A 611 2.20 14.75 13.33
CA PRO A 611 2.75 14.96 14.66
C PRO A 611 2.61 16.44 15.08
N GLU A 612 2.37 16.69 16.37
CA GLU A 612 2.25 18.06 16.91
C GLU A 612 3.56 18.86 16.70
N ALA A 613 3.44 20.17 16.44
CA ALA A 613 4.60 21.03 16.17
C ALA A 613 5.68 20.99 17.28
N ALA A 614 5.27 20.80 18.53
CA ALA A 614 6.17 20.67 19.67
C ALA A 614 7.01 19.38 19.64
N LEU A 615 6.43 18.24 19.19
CA LEU A 615 7.21 17.01 19.03
C LEU A 615 8.15 17.09 17.83
N VAL A 616 7.73 17.68 16.71
CA VAL A 616 8.59 17.90 15.53
C VAL A 616 9.80 18.78 15.90
N ASP A 617 9.58 19.82 16.69
CA ASP A 617 10.65 20.68 17.24
C ASP A 617 11.62 19.91 18.14
N THR A 618 11.13 19.12 19.10
CA THR A 618 11.98 18.27 19.95
C THR A 618 12.76 17.24 19.14
N VAL A 619 12.14 16.56 18.18
CA VAL A 619 12.83 15.57 17.32
C VAL A 619 13.96 16.21 16.51
N ALA A 620 13.74 17.40 15.96
CA ALA A 620 14.79 18.16 15.28
C ALA A 620 15.95 18.51 16.23
N ARG A 621 15.65 18.89 17.48
CA ARG A 621 16.65 19.22 18.52
C ARG A 621 17.43 18.00 19.01
N VAL A 622 16.76 16.87 19.24
CA VAL A 622 17.38 15.58 19.63
C VAL A 622 18.30 15.10 18.51
N ARG A 623 17.85 15.11 17.25
CA ARG A 623 18.67 14.74 16.09
C ARG A 623 19.90 15.64 15.93
N LEU A 624 19.76 16.95 16.16
CA LEU A 624 20.87 17.90 16.10
C LEU A 624 21.86 17.72 17.26
N ALA A 625 21.38 17.48 18.49
CA ALA A 625 22.22 17.13 19.64
C ALA A 625 23.02 15.84 19.38
N GLY A 626 22.38 14.81 18.82
CA GLY A 626 23.04 13.58 18.40
C GLY A 626 24.16 13.82 17.38
N ARG A 627 23.86 14.56 16.30
CA ARG A 627 24.86 14.94 15.27
C ARG A 627 26.06 15.69 15.85
N ILE A 628 25.83 16.64 16.76
CA ILE A 628 26.89 17.37 17.46
C ILE A 628 27.74 16.41 18.31
N GLY A 629 27.11 15.49 19.05
CA GLY A 629 27.81 14.46 19.83
C GLY A 629 28.68 13.54 18.97
N THR A 630 28.15 13.03 17.85
CA THR A 630 28.90 12.19 16.90
C THR A 630 30.08 12.95 16.30
N LEU A 631 29.90 14.21 15.89
CA LEU A 631 30.98 15.05 15.38
C LEU A 631 32.10 15.26 16.41
N ILE A 632 31.74 15.56 17.67
CA ILE A 632 32.71 15.74 18.77
C ILE A 632 33.51 14.46 19.01
N ASN A 633 32.87 13.29 18.99
CA ASN A 633 33.57 12.01 19.17
C ASN A 633 34.51 11.70 18.00
N HIS A 634 34.06 11.87 16.74
CA HIS A 634 34.93 11.69 15.57
C HIS A 634 36.14 12.65 15.57
N LEU A 635 35.95 13.91 16.00
CA LEU A 635 37.05 14.88 16.14
C LEU A 635 38.06 14.48 17.24
N ARG A 636 37.60 13.86 18.33
CA ARG A 636 38.49 13.29 19.37
C ARG A 636 39.24 12.05 18.90
N GLU A 637 38.60 11.21 18.10
CA GLU A 637 39.16 9.96 17.57
C GLU A 637 40.05 10.16 16.33
N GLY A 638 40.06 11.37 15.75
CA GLY A 638 40.85 11.70 14.55
C GLY A 638 40.25 11.16 13.24
N GLY A 639 38.94 10.84 13.23
CA GLY A 639 38.23 10.30 12.07
C GLY A 639 37.83 11.37 11.05
N VAL A 640 37.58 10.94 9.81
CA VAL A 640 36.97 11.79 8.77
C VAL A 640 35.50 12.03 9.11
N THR A 641 35.05 13.29 9.16
CA THR A 641 33.64 13.60 9.45
C THR A 641 32.72 13.21 8.28
N ALA A 642 31.55 12.66 8.61
CA ALA A 642 30.45 12.44 7.67
C ALA A 642 29.51 13.65 7.56
N ASP A 643 29.71 14.70 8.37
CA ASP A 643 28.86 15.90 8.43
C ASP A 643 29.71 17.17 8.22
N PRO A 644 30.06 17.51 6.96
CA PRO A 644 30.91 18.66 6.66
C PRO A 644 30.22 20.00 6.94
N LEU A 645 28.89 20.06 6.80
CA LEU A 645 28.11 21.26 7.07
C LEU A 645 28.14 21.63 8.56
N LEU A 646 28.00 20.65 9.45
CA LEU A 646 28.10 20.90 10.89
C LEU A 646 29.55 21.24 11.32
N LEU A 647 30.56 20.65 10.68
CA LEU A 647 31.97 21.01 10.90
C LEU A 647 32.24 22.48 10.52
N GLU A 648 31.69 22.97 9.40
CA GLU A 648 31.81 24.37 9.01
C GLU A 648 31.23 25.31 10.07
N GLN A 649 30.07 24.96 10.65
CA GLN A 649 29.45 25.75 11.73
C GLN A 649 30.30 25.75 13.01
N VAL A 650 30.96 24.64 13.36
CA VAL A 650 31.95 24.60 14.45
C VAL A 650 33.13 25.51 14.15
N MET A 651 33.64 25.51 12.92
CA MET A 651 34.77 26.37 12.51
C MET A 651 34.44 27.87 12.52
N ARG A 652 33.17 28.26 12.40
CA ARG A 652 32.71 29.66 12.53
C ARG A 652 32.75 30.18 13.98
N LEU A 653 32.92 29.31 15.00
CA LEU A 653 33.01 29.73 16.40
C LEU A 653 34.31 30.53 16.65
N PRO A 654 34.27 31.69 17.34
CA PRO A 654 35.46 32.52 17.57
C PRO A 654 36.62 31.79 18.26
N GLN A 655 36.33 30.82 19.14
CA GLN A 655 37.35 30.05 19.84
C GLN A 655 37.91 28.86 19.03
N ALA A 656 37.40 28.57 17.83
CA ALA A 656 37.84 27.47 16.97
C ALA A 656 39.02 27.84 16.05
N ALA A 657 39.34 29.13 15.89
CA ALA A 657 40.41 29.60 15.01
C ALA A 657 41.76 28.95 15.35
N GLY A 658 42.34 28.27 14.35
CA GLY A 658 43.65 27.61 14.47
C GLY A 658 43.67 26.30 15.27
N LYS A 659 42.51 25.68 15.52
CA LYS A 659 42.41 24.39 16.23
C LYS A 659 41.88 23.28 15.31
N ASP A 660 42.39 22.08 15.53
CA ASP A 660 41.99 20.84 14.84
C ASP A 660 41.80 19.69 15.84
N GLY A 661 41.33 18.54 15.33
CA GLY A 661 41.16 17.28 16.09
C GLY A 661 40.51 17.47 17.47
N ALA A 662 41.15 16.93 18.50
CA ALA A 662 40.66 17.00 19.88
C ALA A 662 40.53 18.44 20.41
N ALA A 663 41.42 19.37 20.02
CA ALA A 663 41.34 20.77 20.46
C ALA A 663 40.12 21.50 19.86
N LEU A 664 39.71 21.11 18.65
CA LEU A 664 38.45 21.57 18.04
C LEU A 664 37.24 20.89 18.69
N ALA A 665 37.35 19.61 19.05
CA ALA A 665 36.30 18.87 19.74
C ALA A 665 35.95 19.47 21.12
N ASP A 666 36.95 19.94 21.87
CA ASP A 666 36.72 20.57 23.18
C ASP A 666 36.09 21.96 23.07
N VAL A 667 36.37 22.72 21.99
CA VAL A 667 35.64 23.95 21.66
C VAL A 667 34.19 23.65 21.29
N ALA A 668 33.97 22.64 20.45
CA ALA A 668 32.63 22.20 20.08
C ALA A 668 31.84 21.70 21.30
N TRP A 669 32.49 20.99 22.24
CA TRP A 669 31.88 20.55 23.50
C TRP A 669 31.53 21.72 24.42
N ALA A 670 32.40 22.72 24.57
CA ALA A 670 32.11 23.92 25.35
C ALA A 670 30.95 24.73 24.73
N GLY A 671 30.93 24.90 23.42
CA GLY A 671 29.91 25.66 22.68
C GLY A 671 28.63 24.88 22.30
N ARG A 672 28.52 23.59 22.65
CA ARG A 672 27.52 22.65 22.08
C ARG A 672 26.07 23.13 22.08
N ARG A 673 25.66 23.86 23.13
CA ARG A 673 24.30 24.40 23.29
C ARG A 673 24.00 25.61 22.40
N GLU A 674 24.95 26.52 22.32
CA GLU A 674 24.85 27.71 21.46
C GLU A 674 24.89 27.30 19.99
N LEU A 675 25.78 26.35 19.65
CA LEU A 675 25.84 25.71 18.33
C LEU A 675 24.51 25.04 17.96
N LEU A 676 23.92 24.24 18.87
CA LEU A 676 22.62 23.60 18.65
C LEU A 676 21.53 24.65 18.37
N GLN A 677 21.44 25.72 19.17
CA GLN A 677 20.41 26.72 18.99
C GLN A 677 20.60 27.54 17.70
N ALA A 678 21.83 27.95 17.39
CA ALA A 678 22.14 28.70 16.17
C ALA A 678 21.84 27.89 14.90
N VAL A 679 22.29 26.63 14.85
CA VAL A 679 22.04 25.74 13.70
C VAL A 679 20.56 25.37 13.59
N TYR A 680 19.84 25.22 14.70
CA TYR A 680 18.38 25.04 14.68
C TYR A 680 17.66 26.25 14.08
N GLU A 681 18.03 27.48 14.48
CA GLU A 681 17.42 28.72 14.00
C GLU A 681 17.71 28.98 12.51
N GLU A 682 18.94 28.71 12.05
CA GLU A 682 19.31 28.80 10.63
C GLU A 682 18.50 27.82 9.76
N GLN A 683 18.19 26.62 10.28
CA GLN A 683 17.33 25.63 9.63
C GLN A 683 15.83 25.98 9.68
N ASN A 684 15.43 26.96 10.50
CA ASN A 684 14.02 27.30 10.78
C ASN A 684 13.77 28.83 10.71
N PRO A 685 13.90 29.46 9.53
CA PRO A 685 13.74 30.91 9.37
C PRO A 685 12.28 31.38 9.48
N ASP A 686 12.05 32.48 10.19
CA ASP A 686 10.70 33.04 10.41
C ASP A 686 10.03 33.57 9.15
N THR A 687 8.75 33.21 8.99
CA THR A 687 7.83 33.89 8.08
C THR A 687 7.55 35.31 8.57
N GLU A 688 7.23 36.23 7.65
CA GLU A 688 6.94 37.63 7.99
C GLU A 688 5.78 37.77 9.00
N THR A 689 4.67 37.04 8.76
CA THR A 689 3.53 37.01 9.69
C THR A 689 3.85 36.26 10.98
N GLY A 690 4.65 35.19 10.94
CA GLY A 690 5.11 34.45 12.13
C GLY A 690 5.92 35.33 13.07
N ARG A 691 6.75 36.23 12.51
CA ARG A 691 7.55 37.19 13.29
C ARG A 691 6.68 38.13 14.13
N LEU A 692 5.54 38.61 13.61
CA LEU A 692 4.62 39.48 14.35
C LEU A 692 4.04 38.77 15.58
N LEU A 693 3.72 37.47 15.45
CA LEU A 693 3.24 36.66 16.56
C LEU A 693 4.36 36.41 17.58
N ARG A 694 5.56 35.98 17.13
CA ARG A 694 6.72 35.70 17.99
C ARG A 694 7.25 36.95 18.71
N GLN A 695 7.12 38.14 18.15
CA GLN A 695 7.44 39.41 18.83
C GLN A 695 6.59 39.64 20.09
N ASN A 696 5.33 39.22 20.07
CA ASN A 696 4.43 39.31 21.23
C ASN A 696 4.55 38.09 22.18
N PHE A 697 5.10 36.98 21.68
CA PHE A 697 5.21 35.70 22.40
C PHE A 697 6.62 35.10 22.25
N ALA A 698 7.61 35.67 22.94
CA ALA A 698 9.03 35.37 22.74
C ALA A 698 9.44 33.88 22.89
N SER A 699 8.72 33.10 23.72
CA SER A 699 8.97 31.65 23.89
C SER A 699 8.33 30.78 22.80
N LEU A 700 7.55 31.33 21.88
CA LEU A 700 6.89 30.60 20.80
C LEU A 700 7.92 30.25 19.72
N HIS A 701 8.12 28.96 19.44
CA HIS A 701 8.98 28.50 18.34
C HIS A 701 8.23 28.57 17.00
N ARG A 702 9.00 28.61 15.91
CA ARG A 702 8.50 28.79 14.53
C ARG A 702 7.34 27.85 14.17
N LEU A 703 7.51 26.54 14.40
CA LEU A 703 6.51 25.53 14.03
C LEU A 703 5.16 25.72 14.75
N ALA A 704 5.16 26.13 16.02
CA ALA A 704 3.94 26.42 16.77
C ALA A 704 3.32 27.78 16.37
N ALA A 705 4.13 28.76 15.96
CA ALA A 705 3.62 29.99 15.35
C ALA A 705 2.93 29.71 14.00
N ASP A 706 3.54 28.89 13.14
CA ASP A 706 2.93 28.44 11.87
C ASP A 706 1.63 27.64 12.10
N GLU A 707 1.52 26.88 13.20
CA GLU A 707 0.28 26.20 13.60
C GLU A 707 -0.82 27.19 14.00
N VAL A 708 -0.54 28.14 14.90
CA VAL A 708 -1.49 29.20 15.28
C VAL A 708 -1.92 30.05 14.08
N LEU A 709 -1.02 30.30 13.13
CA LEU A 709 -1.35 31.03 11.88
C LEU A 709 -2.20 30.22 10.90
N ARG A 710 -2.08 28.88 10.90
CA ARG A 710 -2.86 27.99 10.03
C ARG A 710 -4.31 27.88 10.51
N ASP A 711 -4.51 27.88 11.82
CA ASP A 711 -5.81 27.70 12.46
C ASP A 711 -6.55 29.04 12.67
N ALA A 712 -5.88 30.17 12.44
CA ALA A 712 -6.47 31.51 12.51
C ALA A 712 -7.45 31.79 11.37
N SER A 713 -8.50 32.58 11.62
CA SER A 713 -9.39 33.01 10.55
C SER A 713 -8.68 33.98 9.60
N GLU A 714 -9.07 33.98 8.33
CA GLU A 714 -8.51 34.94 7.36
C GLU A 714 -8.80 36.40 7.75
N ASP A 715 -9.88 36.67 8.49
CA ASP A 715 -10.23 38.00 8.96
C ASP A 715 -9.30 38.41 10.14
N ASP A 716 -8.91 37.46 11.01
CA ASP A 716 -7.86 37.63 12.03
C ASP A 716 -6.47 37.81 11.40
N LEU A 717 -6.12 37.01 10.39
CA LEU A 717 -4.86 37.11 9.66
C LEU A 717 -4.73 38.45 8.92
N GLN A 718 -5.83 38.94 8.32
CA GLN A 718 -5.86 40.27 7.72
C GLN A 718 -5.66 41.36 8.77
N LEU A 719 -6.37 41.29 9.90
CA LEU A 719 -6.22 42.24 11.00
C LEU A 719 -4.79 42.26 11.57
N LEU A 720 -4.14 41.10 11.72
CA LEU A 720 -2.75 40.98 12.15
C LEU A 720 -1.79 41.62 11.14
N ARG A 721 -1.97 41.37 9.83
CA ARG A 721 -1.12 41.94 8.77
C ARG A 721 -1.29 43.46 8.63
N GLU A 722 -2.52 43.98 8.74
CA GLU A 722 -2.81 45.41 8.55
C GLU A 722 -2.45 46.26 9.78
N THR A 723 -2.61 45.73 11.01
CA THR A 723 -2.46 46.51 12.24
C THR A 723 -1.23 46.15 13.08
N GLY A 724 -0.59 45.00 12.80
CA GLY A 724 0.49 44.44 13.62
C GLY A 724 0.04 43.94 15.01
N ARG A 725 -1.26 44.03 15.35
CA ARG A 725 -1.81 43.59 16.64
C ARG A 725 -2.31 42.15 16.55
N VAL A 726 -1.98 41.33 17.55
CA VAL A 726 -2.46 39.95 17.62
C VAL A 726 -3.94 39.92 18.06
N PRO A 727 -4.86 39.34 17.27
CA PRO A 727 -6.25 39.15 17.65
C PRO A 727 -6.40 38.23 18.87
N LEU A 728 -7.46 38.41 19.66
CA LEU A 728 -7.65 37.67 20.93
C LEU A 728 -7.62 36.13 20.77
N PRO A 729 -8.31 35.50 19.79
CA PRO A 729 -8.26 34.04 19.63
C PRO A 729 -6.84 33.52 19.32
N MET A 730 -6.08 34.26 18.49
CA MET A 730 -4.69 33.94 18.18
C MET A 730 -3.77 34.12 19.40
N ALA A 731 -4.02 35.15 20.22
CA ALA A 731 -3.27 35.39 21.44
C ALA A 731 -3.50 34.29 22.50
N GLU A 732 -4.74 33.79 22.61
CA GLU A 732 -5.09 32.67 23.50
C GLU A 732 -4.42 31.36 23.03
N ALA A 733 -4.51 31.04 21.74
CA ALA A 733 -3.84 29.89 21.14
C ALA A 733 -2.30 29.96 21.31
N ALA A 734 -1.69 31.12 21.08
CA ALA A 734 -0.26 31.33 21.27
C ALA A 734 0.18 31.19 22.73
N ARG A 735 -0.61 31.65 23.71
CA ARG A 735 -0.35 31.44 25.15
C ARG A 735 -0.35 29.96 25.51
N LEU A 736 -1.32 29.19 25.00
CA LEU A 736 -1.40 27.74 25.23
C LEU A 736 -0.17 27.02 24.66
N GLN A 737 0.26 27.38 23.45
CA GLN A 737 1.48 26.83 22.85
C GLN A 737 2.73 27.22 23.67
N VAL A 738 2.90 28.49 24.06
CA VAL A 738 4.01 28.94 24.94
C VAL A 738 4.07 28.13 26.24
N ALA A 739 2.92 27.85 26.86
CA ALA A 739 2.84 27.03 28.07
C ALA A 739 3.40 25.61 27.86
N ARG A 740 2.99 24.93 26.77
CA ARG A 740 3.48 23.59 26.38
C ARG A 740 4.98 23.60 26.06
N ILE A 741 5.44 24.60 25.33
CA ILE A 741 6.86 24.74 24.94
C ILE A 741 7.77 24.93 26.16
N ARG A 742 7.36 25.75 27.15
CA ARG A 742 8.13 25.94 28.39
C ARG A 742 8.31 24.63 29.16
N ILE A 743 7.27 23.79 29.22
CA ILE A 743 7.36 22.44 29.82
C ILE A 743 8.33 21.57 29.03
N ALA A 744 8.17 21.47 27.70
CA ALA A 744 9.04 20.66 26.85
C ALA A 744 10.52 21.06 26.97
N ARG A 745 10.83 22.37 27.01
CA ARG A 745 12.20 22.89 27.17
C ARG A 745 12.86 22.51 28.50
N VAL A 746 12.09 22.34 29.59
CA VAL A 746 12.64 21.84 30.86
C VAL A 746 13.06 20.38 30.72
N TYR A 747 12.20 19.52 30.16
CA TYR A 747 12.54 18.11 29.94
C TYR A 747 13.66 17.93 28.91
N GLU A 748 13.67 18.72 27.84
CA GLU A 748 14.78 18.74 26.89
C GLU A 748 16.10 19.10 27.58
N ALA A 749 16.15 20.16 28.40
CA ALA A 749 17.39 20.53 29.06
C ALA A 749 17.81 19.55 30.19
N LEU A 750 16.88 18.76 30.72
CA LEU A 750 17.18 17.61 31.58
C LEU A 750 17.80 16.44 30.78
N SER A 751 17.29 16.13 29.58
CA SER A 751 17.69 14.92 28.81
C SER A 751 18.79 15.13 27.75
N ILE A 752 18.86 16.31 27.12
CA ILE A 752 19.79 16.66 26.03
C ILE A 752 20.47 18.01 26.27
N ASP A 753 21.63 18.24 25.66
CA ASP A 753 22.38 19.49 25.82
C ASP A 753 21.80 20.65 24.97
N THR A 754 20.67 21.18 25.45
CA THR A 754 20.04 22.42 24.97
C THR A 754 20.35 23.60 25.90
N PRO A 755 20.24 24.87 25.44
CA PRO A 755 20.46 26.07 26.26
C PRO A 755 19.67 26.04 27.58
N GLN A 756 20.38 26.20 28.69
CA GLN A 756 19.80 26.20 30.02
C GLN A 756 19.13 27.55 30.30
N ASN A 757 18.04 27.55 31.07
CA ASN A 757 17.23 28.73 31.32
C ASN A 757 16.71 28.79 32.76
N LEU A 758 16.03 29.90 33.07
CA LEU A 758 15.47 30.19 34.37
C LEU A 758 14.35 29.20 34.80
N ASP A 759 13.62 28.64 33.84
CA ASP A 759 12.56 27.65 34.07
C ASP A 759 13.15 26.29 34.49
N LEU A 760 14.22 25.85 33.82
CA LEU A 760 14.99 24.67 34.22
C LEU A 760 15.52 24.83 35.65
N ALA A 761 16.18 25.95 35.95
CA ALA A 761 16.72 26.21 37.29
C ALA A 761 15.61 26.22 38.35
N ARG A 762 14.46 26.84 38.06
CA ARG A 762 13.28 26.81 38.95
C ARG A 762 12.81 25.39 39.22
N VAL A 763 12.66 24.55 38.18
CA VAL A 763 12.18 23.18 38.34
C VAL A 763 13.21 22.32 39.07
N VAL A 764 14.47 22.33 38.64
CA VAL A 764 15.57 21.60 39.27
C VAL A 764 15.64 21.88 40.76
N LEU A 765 15.69 23.16 41.16
CA LEU A 765 15.82 23.52 42.58
C LEU A 765 14.66 23.02 43.45
N ASN A 766 13.43 22.98 42.92
CA ASN A 766 12.28 22.46 43.66
C ASN A 766 12.23 20.92 43.67
N LEU A 767 12.78 20.25 42.65
CA LEU A 767 12.83 18.78 42.60
C LEU A 767 13.99 18.17 43.42
N LEU A 768 15.02 18.93 43.78
CA LEU A 768 16.14 18.45 44.61
C LEU A 768 15.68 17.81 45.93
N VAL A 769 14.58 18.26 46.54
CA VAL A 769 14.04 17.68 47.79
C VAL A 769 13.53 16.23 47.60
N HIS A 770 13.21 15.84 46.37
CA HIS A 770 12.72 14.50 46.02
C HIS A 770 13.85 13.56 45.55
N VAL A 771 15.07 14.07 45.35
CA VAL A 771 16.22 13.24 44.99
C VAL A 771 16.94 12.77 46.26
N PRO A 772 17.07 11.45 46.51
CA PRO A 772 17.75 10.92 47.69
C PRO A 772 19.17 11.48 47.86
N GLY A 773 19.46 12.07 49.02
CA GLY A 773 20.75 12.69 49.34
C GLY A 773 20.94 14.14 48.87
N ALA A 774 20.03 14.72 48.08
CA ALA A 774 20.22 16.05 47.48
C ALA A 774 19.70 17.23 48.31
N GLY A 775 19.01 17.00 49.44
CA GLY A 775 18.41 18.03 50.29
C GLY A 775 19.37 18.86 51.18
N GLY A 776 20.67 18.84 50.90
CA GLY A 776 21.70 19.54 51.70
C GLY A 776 21.61 21.07 51.61
N PRO A 777 22.05 21.70 50.51
CA PRO A 777 22.08 23.16 50.41
C PRO A 777 20.67 23.78 50.30
N GLY A 778 20.49 24.99 50.85
CA GLY A 778 19.32 25.83 50.58
C GLY A 778 19.58 26.77 49.40
N TRP A 779 18.54 27.21 48.69
CA TRP A 779 18.69 27.91 47.41
C TRP A 779 17.83 29.16 47.29
N ARG A 780 18.39 30.22 46.68
CA ARG A 780 17.66 31.42 46.25
C ARG A 780 18.01 31.74 44.79
N LEU A 781 17.05 31.64 43.89
CA LEU A 781 17.22 31.90 42.45
C LEU A 781 16.93 33.36 42.13
N TYR A 782 17.85 34.04 41.45
CA TYR A 782 17.67 35.41 40.94
C TYR A 782 17.87 35.43 39.42
N ASP A 783 17.09 36.28 38.72
CA ASP A 783 17.31 36.59 37.32
C ASP A 783 17.99 37.96 37.21
N GLY A 784 19.16 38.00 36.56
CA GLY A 784 19.96 39.23 36.45
C GLY A 784 20.37 39.81 37.81
N ASP A 785 20.02 41.08 38.01
CA ASP A 785 20.28 41.87 39.23
C ASP A 785 18.98 42.15 40.01
N ALA A 786 17.98 41.27 39.90
CA ALA A 786 16.73 41.39 40.66
C ALA A 786 17.00 41.54 42.17
N SER A 787 16.30 42.48 42.81
CA SER A 787 16.42 42.74 44.25
C SER A 787 15.83 41.63 45.13
N GLU A 788 14.91 40.83 44.59
CA GLU A 788 14.21 39.75 45.28
C GLU A 788 14.42 38.40 44.57
N PRO A 789 14.49 37.28 45.32
CA PRO A 789 14.62 35.95 44.73
C PRO A 789 13.29 35.49 44.14
N LEU A 790 13.35 34.97 42.90
CA LEU A 790 12.19 34.41 42.19
C LEU A 790 11.72 33.07 42.77
N VAL A 791 12.65 32.34 43.38
CA VAL A 791 12.41 31.03 44.02
C VAL A 791 13.29 30.98 45.27
N THR A 792 12.73 30.53 46.38
CA THR A 792 13.49 30.17 47.58
C THR A 792 13.13 28.73 47.95
N VAL A 793 14.13 27.89 48.16
CA VAL A 793 14.00 26.49 48.59
C VAL A 793 14.82 26.29 49.86
N GLU A 794 14.19 25.73 50.88
CA GLU A 794 14.87 25.43 52.15
C GLU A 794 15.68 24.13 52.04
N GLY A 795 16.79 24.06 52.78
CA GLY A 795 17.70 22.92 52.84
C GLY A 795 18.35 22.84 54.22
N SER A 796 18.94 21.69 54.56
CA SER A 796 19.49 21.43 55.90
C SER A 796 20.86 22.08 56.18
N GLY A 797 21.51 22.62 55.15
CA GLY A 797 22.85 23.23 55.18
C GLY A 797 22.88 24.71 54.81
N GLN A 798 24.01 25.15 54.25
CA GLN A 798 24.21 26.56 53.87
C GLN A 798 23.25 27.00 52.75
N THR A 799 22.70 28.20 52.84
CA THR A 799 21.90 28.80 51.76
C THR A 799 22.80 29.56 50.77
N PHE A 800 22.62 29.30 49.47
CA PHE A 800 23.31 29.97 48.38
C PHE A 800 22.36 30.77 47.48
N ASP A 801 22.87 31.87 46.94
CA ASP A 801 22.25 32.63 45.85
C ASP A 801 22.74 32.08 44.52
N LEU A 802 21.81 31.72 43.64
CA LEU A 802 22.07 31.28 42.28
C LEU A 802 21.64 32.40 41.33
N LEU A 803 22.61 33.05 40.68
CA LEU A 803 22.37 34.18 39.77
C LEU A 803 22.35 33.69 38.32
N HIS A 804 21.21 33.80 37.64
CA HIS A 804 21.08 33.50 36.21
C HIS A 804 21.36 34.75 35.36
N ARG A 805 22.21 34.63 34.34
CA ARG A 805 22.37 35.63 33.27
C ARG A 805 22.72 34.94 31.95
N HIS A 806 21.97 35.23 30.88
CA HIS A 806 22.25 34.76 29.51
C HIS A 806 22.58 33.25 29.45
N GLY A 807 21.76 32.40 30.07
CA GLY A 807 21.91 30.93 30.05
C GLY A 807 23.03 30.36 30.94
N LEU A 808 23.79 31.21 31.63
CA LEU A 808 24.85 30.81 32.57
C LEU A 808 24.50 31.21 34.00
N PHE A 809 25.00 30.42 34.95
CA PHE A 809 24.74 30.56 36.38
C PHE A 809 26.02 30.94 37.13
N ARG A 810 25.87 31.61 38.28
CA ARG A 810 26.97 31.87 39.22
C ARG A 810 26.49 31.73 40.65
N LEU A 811 27.30 31.07 41.47
CA LEU A 811 27.03 30.85 42.89
C LEU A 811 27.57 32.02 43.75
N ARG A 812 26.78 32.46 44.72
CA ARG A 812 27.14 33.52 45.68
C ARG A 812 26.64 33.15 47.09
N THR A 813 27.39 33.47 48.13
CA THR A 813 26.96 33.23 49.52
C THR A 813 26.00 34.32 50.01
N ARG A 814 25.37 34.11 51.19
CA ARG A 814 24.56 35.14 51.87
C ARG A 814 25.33 36.43 52.20
N THR A 815 26.66 36.43 52.28
CA THR A 815 27.48 37.65 52.50
C THR A 815 27.88 38.33 51.18
N HIS A 816 27.20 37.98 50.08
CA HIS A 816 27.46 38.45 48.72
C HIS A 816 28.85 38.10 48.15
N THR A 817 29.63 37.23 48.81
CA THR A 817 30.90 36.73 48.27
C THR A 817 30.65 35.74 47.13
N VAL A 818 31.41 35.87 46.04
CA VAL A 818 31.36 34.92 44.91
C VAL A 818 31.90 33.57 45.40
N ALA A 819 31.11 32.52 45.23
CA ALA A 819 31.40 31.17 45.73
C ALA A 819 31.86 30.20 44.64
N GLY A 820 31.83 30.62 43.37
CA GLY A 820 32.27 29.81 42.23
C GLY A 820 32.36 30.63 40.95
N GLU A 821 32.93 30.03 39.91
CA GLU A 821 32.98 30.62 38.58
C GLU A 821 31.59 30.70 37.94
N ARG A 822 31.50 31.29 36.75
CA ARG A 822 30.24 31.35 35.99
C ARG A 822 30.21 30.18 35.01
N GLY A 823 29.19 29.33 35.10
CA GLY A 823 29.14 28.08 34.34
C GLY A 823 27.72 27.56 34.09
N GLU A 824 27.66 26.29 33.69
CA GLU A 824 26.43 25.51 33.53
C GLU A 824 25.75 25.24 34.90
N LEU A 825 24.44 25.00 34.89
CA LEU A 825 23.61 24.85 36.09
C LEU A 825 24.12 23.74 37.01
N PHE A 826 24.23 22.50 36.52
CA PHE A 826 24.53 21.34 37.37
C PHE A 826 25.96 21.39 37.93
N GLU A 827 26.89 21.91 37.15
CA GLU A 827 28.27 22.20 37.49
C GLU A 827 28.36 23.30 38.57
N THR A 828 27.53 24.35 38.46
CA THR A 828 27.40 25.41 39.47
C THR A 828 26.74 24.91 40.75
N LEU A 829 25.75 24.00 40.65
CA LEU A 829 25.11 23.35 41.79
C LEU A 829 26.10 22.43 42.53
N ALA A 830 26.91 21.66 41.79
CA ALA A 830 27.89 20.73 42.36
C ALA A 830 28.87 21.40 43.33
N ALA A 831 29.31 22.62 43.01
CA ALA A 831 30.20 23.42 43.87
C ALA A 831 29.60 23.78 45.26
N ALA A 832 28.30 23.57 45.48
CA ALA A 832 27.64 23.79 46.77
C ALA A 832 27.47 22.50 47.63
N TYR A 833 27.77 21.32 47.07
CA TYR A 833 27.70 20.04 47.78
C TYR A 833 29.09 19.60 48.24
N ASP A 834 29.18 19.05 49.45
CA ASP A 834 30.41 18.46 49.98
C ASP A 834 30.72 17.07 49.36
N ASP A 835 31.98 16.64 49.46
CA ASP A 835 32.45 15.37 48.88
C ASP A 835 31.61 14.16 49.34
N ALA A 836 31.10 14.20 50.57
CA ALA A 836 30.24 13.15 51.14
C ALA A 836 28.87 13.09 50.45
N SER A 837 28.20 14.23 50.26
CA SER A 837 26.93 14.31 49.53
C SER A 837 27.13 14.00 48.04
N GLN A 838 28.25 14.45 47.46
CA GLN A 838 28.59 14.14 46.07
C GLN A 838 28.80 12.63 45.86
N ALA A 839 29.49 11.94 46.77
CA ALA A 839 29.68 10.50 46.71
C ALA A 839 28.36 9.72 46.88
N ALA A 840 27.48 10.17 47.79
CA ALA A 840 26.18 9.54 48.04
C ALA A 840 25.24 9.57 46.81
N ILE A 841 25.21 10.69 46.09
CA ILE A 841 24.41 10.84 44.86
C ILE A 841 25.12 10.20 43.65
N GLY A 842 26.45 10.33 43.57
CA GLY A 842 27.24 9.83 42.44
C GLY A 842 27.26 8.31 42.30
N GLN A 843 27.13 7.55 43.40
CA GLN A 843 27.07 6.07 43.40
C GLN A 843 28.21 5.41 42.59
N GLY A 844 29.42 5.96 42.63
CA GLY A 844 30.58 5.49 41.86
C GLY A 844 30.70 6.05 40.44
N ARG A 845 29.85 7.00 40.05
CA ARG A 845 29.93 7.81 38.82
C ARG A 845 30.25 9.27 39.15
N SER A 846 30.51 10.09 38.13
CA SER A 846 30.59 11.55 38.29
C SER A 846 29.25 12.11 38.78
N PHE A 847 29.31 13.03 39.74
CA PHE A 847 28.15 13.61 40.43
C PHE A 847 27.16 14.28 39.47
N VAL A 848 27.64 15.12 38.55
CA VAL A 848 26.78 15.93 37.67
C VAL A 848 25.87 15.07 36.76
N PRO A 849 26.39 14.08 36.01
CA PRO A 849 25.53 13.17 35.25
C PRO A 849 24.55 12.36 36.11
N ALA A 850 24.97 11.92 37.32
CA ALA A 850 24.11 11.16 38.22
C ALA A 850 22.95 12.00 38.77
N LEU A 851 23.23 13.23 39.22
CA LEU A 851 22.22 14.18 39.68
C LEU A 851 21.24 14.54 38.56
N ARG A 852 21.76 14.80 37.34
CA ARG A 852 20.94 15.12 36.17
C ARG A 852 19.99 13.98 35.83
N GLN A 853 20.46 12.73 35.81
CA GLN A 853 19.59 11.56 35.57
C GLN A 853 18.52 11.42 36.65
N ALA A 854 18.90 11.47 37.94
CA ALA A 854 17.94 11.33 39.03
C ALA A 854 16.85 12.43 39.01
N LEU A 855 17.20 13.66 38.64
CA LEU A 855 16.25 14.74 38.43
C LEU A 855 15.35 14.51 37.20
N THR A 856 15.87 13.91 36.12
CA THR A 856 15.06 13.51 34.96
C THR A 856 14.01 12.48 35.35
N ASP A 857 14.41 11.42 36.07
CA ASP A 857 13.52 10.35 36.50
C ASP A 857 12.41 10.89 37.43
N VAL A 858 12.78 11.67 38.45
CA VAL A 858 11.83 12.36 39.35
C VAL A 858 10.92 13.33 38.60
N ALA A 859 11.43 14.06 37.60
CA ALA A 859 10.62 14.98 36.81
C ALA A 859 9.60 14.25 35.93
N ILE A 860 9.91 13.05 35.43
CA ILE A 860 8.99 12.21 34.66
C ILE A 860 7.89 11.66 35.58
N GLU A 861 8.25 11.10 36.74
CA GLU A 861 7.30 10.61 37.74
C GLU A 861 6.37 11.72 38.27
N GLN A 862 6.92 12.92 38.50
CA GLN A 862 6.20 14.06 39.07
C GLN A 862 5.82 15.12 38.02
N ARG A 863 5.41 14.70 36.81
CA ARG A 863 5.09 15.62 35.70
C ARG A 863 4.11 16.73 36.05
N GLN A 864 3.11 16.47 36.88
CA GLN A 864 2.16 17.50 37.32
C GLN A 864 2.81 18.56 38.24
N THR A 865 3.79 18.18 39.06
CA THR A 865 4.58 19.13 39.89
C THR A 865 5.35 20.10 39.00
N VAL A 866 5.98 19.61 37.93
CA VAL A 866 6.70 20.43 36.94
C VAL A 866 5.77 21.48 36.29
N VAL A 867 4.57 21.06 35.86
CA VAL A 867 3.55 21.98 35.29
C VAL A 867 3.17 23.08 36.28
N ASN A 868 2.93 22.72 37.54
CA ASN A 868 2.52 23.67 38.58
C ASN A 868 3.63 24.68 38.91
N LEU A 869 4.90 24.24 38.96
CA LEU A 869 6.06 25.09 39.28
C LEU A 869 6.31 26.21 38.26
N LEU A 870 5.91 26.01 37.00
CA LEU A 870 6.08 27.01 35.94
C LEU A 870 5.04 28.16 36.00
N ARG A 871 4.13 28.12 36.98
CA ARG A 871 3.05 29.11 37.25
C ARG A 871 2.24 29.46 36.00
N LEU A 872 1.87 28.43 35.25
CA LEU A 872 1.00 28.56 34.09
C LEU A 872 -0.44 28.68 34.57
N GLU A 873 -1.08 29.84 34.37
CA GLU A 873 -2.51 30.01 34.64
C GLU A 873 -3.27 28.98 33.80
N GLN A 874 -3.89 28.00 34.47
CA GLN A 874 -4.79 27.08 33.79
C GLN A 874 -6.13 27.81 33.56
N PRO A 875 -6.65 27.85 32.32
CA PRO A 875 -8.09 27.93 32.13
C PRO A 875 -8.69 26.76 32.92
N THR A 876 -9.73 27.01 33.71
CA THR A 876 -10.30 26.06 34.69
C THR A 876 -10.64 24.69 34.07
N GLY A 877 -9.71 23.74 34.18
CA GLY A 877 -9.82 22.39 33.62
C GLY A 877 -8.52 21.62 33.74
N SER A 878 -8.56 20.52 34.51
CA SER A 878 -7.40 19.67 34.83
C SER A 878 -6.65 19.12 33.61
N PHE A 879 -5.31 19.18 33.66
CA PHE A 879 -4.41 18.25 32.93
C PHE A 879 -4.54 16.87 33.59
N LEU A 880 -4.64 15.70 32.94
CA LEU A 880 -4.23 15.17 31.61
C LEU A 880 -5.38 14.32 30.98
N PRO A 881 -5.26 13.66 29.80
CA PRO A 881 -4.20 13.69 28.78
C PRO A 881 -4.61 14.37 27.43
N PRO A 882 -5.14 13.72 26.34
CA PRO A 882 -5.27 14.42 25.05
C PRO A 882 -6.42 15.44 25.09
N GLN A 883 -6.06 16.71 25.29
CA GLN A 883 -6.97 17.83 25.09
C GLN A 883 -7.50 17.82 23.65
N ARG A 884 -8.75 18.29 23.52
CA ARG A 884 -9.33 18.62 22.21
C ARG A 884 -8.33 19.42 21.38
N LEU A 885 -7.98 18.88 20.20
CA LEU A 885 -7.39 19.68 19.13
C LEU A 885 -8.36 20.82 18.77
N ALA A 886 -7.90 21.86 18.06
CA ALA A 886 -8.74 23.03 17.72
C ALA A 886 -10.02 22.67 16.93
N ASP A 887 -10.06 21.48 16.33
CA ASP A 887 -11.21 20.85 15.66
C ASP A 887 -12.19 20.08 16.56
N GLY A 888 -11.94 20.01 17.88
CA GLY A 888 -12.81 19.36 18.86
C GLY A 888 -12.54 17.88 19.17
N ARG A 889 -11.46 17.27 18.65
CA ARG A 889 -11.17 15.84 18.82
C ARG A 889 -10.72 15.39 20.21
N VAL A 890 -11.53 14.56 20.88
CA VAL A 890 -11.14 13.80 22.09
C VAL A 890 -10.61 12.41 21.68
N GLY A 891 -9.49 12.00 22.26
CA GLY A 891 -8.88 10.69 21.98
C GLY A 891 -9.55 9.52 22.73
N TYR A 892 -9.78 8.42 22.04
CA TYR A 892 -10.16 7.13 22.64
C TYR A 892 -8.91 6.30 22.98
N PRO A 893 -8.92 5.51 24.06
CA PRO A 893 -7.93 4.47 24.27
C PRO A 893 -8.12 3.36 23.22
N LEU A 894 -7.20 3.24 22.27
CA LEU A 894 -7.18 2.19 21.24
C LEU A 894 -6.74 0.82 21.79
N ALA A 895 -7.17 0.49 23.01
CA ALA A 895 -6.77 -0.69 23.78
C ALA A 895 -7.52 -1.97 23.35
N GLY A 896 -7.60 -2.24 22.03
CA GLY A 896 -8.22 -3.45 21.48
C GLY A 896 -7.32 -4.70 21.50
N GLY A 897 -6.00 -4.50 21.31
CA GLY A 897 -5.05 -5.56 20.94
C GLY A 897 -4.87 -6.73 21.93
N ARG A 898 -5.49 -6.70 23.12
CA ARG A 898 -5.47 -7.82 24.07
C ARG A 898 -6.49 -8.92 23.75
N PHE A 899 -7.64 -8.60 23.14
CA PHE A 899 -8.66 -9.63 22.87
C PHE A 899 -8.22 -10.59 21.76
N TRP A 900 -7.70 -10.04 20.65
CA TRP A 900 -7.26 -10.84 19.51
C TRP A 900 -5.78 -11.20 19.55
N GLY A 901 -4.93 -10.54 20.36
CA GLY A 901 -3.54 -10.96 20.55
C GLY A 901 -3.40 -12.40 21.08
N ALA A 902 -4.39 -12.89 21.83
CA ALA A 902 -4.41 -14.23 22.43
C ALA A 902 -4.67 -15.39 21.44
N LEU A 903 -5.15 -15.12 20.21
CA LEU A 903 -5.67 -16.13 19.27
C LEU A 903 -4.71 -16.44 18.08
N GLY A 904 -3.41 -16.10 18.19
CA GLY A 904 -2.36 -16.48 17.23
C GLY A 904 -2.23 -15.59 15.97
N ARG A 905 -1.05 -15.58 15.34
CA ARG A 905 -0.64 -14.63 14.27
C ARG A 905 -1.15 -14.94 12.85
N ASN A 906 -1.73 -16.11 12.58
CA ASN A 906 -2.16 -16.53 11.25
C ASN A 906 -3.69 -16.54 11.17
N ARG A 907 -4.30 -15.58 10.45
CA ARG A 907 -5.77 -15.47 10.28
C ARG A 907 -6.15 -14.76 8.97
N PRO A 908 -7.34 -15.03 8.40
CA PRO A 908 -7.89 -14.36 7.22
C PRO A 908 -7.90 -12.84 7.32
N ARG A 909 -6.96 -12.17 6.64
CA ARG A 909 -6.85 -10.70 6.66
C ARG A 909 -7.78 -10.01 5.68
N ALA A 910 -8.17 -10.66 4.59
CA ALA A 910 -8.92 -10.06 3.48
C ALA A 910 -10.15 -9.24 3.90
N LEU A 911 -11.07 -9.84 4.66
CA LEU A 911 -12.32 -9.20 5.07
C LEU A 911 -12.09 -8.13 6.16
N GLN A 912 -11.19 -8.41 7.11
CA GLN A 912 -10.84 -7.52 8.22
C GLN A 912 -10.09 -6.27 7.74
N ALA A 913 -9.19 -6.41 6.77
CA ALA A 913 -8.45 -5.31 6.16
C ALA A 913 -9.36 -4.37 5.37
N ARG A 914 -10.30 -4.89 4.58
CA ARG A 914 -11.30 -4.07 3.88
C ARG A 914 -12.19 -3.31 4.87
N LEU A 915 -12.68 -3.96 5.91
CA LEU A 915 -13.51 -3.31 6.93
C LEU A 915 -12.73 -2.24 7.71
N ARG A 916 -11.47 -2.50 8.08
CA ARG A 916 -10.61 -1.50 8.74
C ARG A 916 -10.11 -0.39 7.79
N ASP A 917 -10.03 -0.61 6.48
CA ASP A 917 -9.78 0.50 5.54
C ASP A 917 -11.01 1.39 5.41
N LEU A 918 -12.25 0.86 5.46
CA LEU A 918 -13.43 1.73 5.56
C LEU A 918 -13.51 2.44 6.92
N TYR A 919 -13.34 1.71 8.02
CA TYR A 919 -13.46 2.21 9.40
C TYR A 919 -12.20 1.98 10.24
N PRO A 920 -11.13 2.79 10.06
CA PRO A 920 -9.85 2.57 10.74
C PRO A 920 -9.90 2.66 12.26
N ALA A 921 -10.85 3.42 12.80
CA ALA A 921 -11.04 3.61 14.24
C ALA A 921 -11.85 2.50 14.91
N PHE A 922 -12.39 1.53 14.18
CA PHE A 922 -13.16 0.44 14.78
C PHE A 922 -12.27 -0.44 15.66
N SER A 923 -12.70 -0.61 16.90
CA SER A 923 -12.07 -1.53 17.83
C SER A 923 -12.25 -2.97 17.34
N ASP A 924 -11.30 -3.79 17.75
CA ASP A 924 -11.32 -5.24 17.72
C ASP A 924 -12.67 -5.89 18.08
N GLU A 925 -13.38 -5.35 19.08
CA GLU A 925 -14.71 -5.81 19.50
C GLU A 925 -15.81 -5.34 18.53
N GLN A 926 -15.73 -4.08 18.06
CA GLN A 926 -16.64 -3.52 17.05
C GLN A 926 -16.53 -4.26 15.72
N ILE A 927 -15.31 -4.60 15.27
CA ILE A 927 -15.05 -5.45 14.11
C ILE A 927 -15.70 -6.82 14.30
N GLY A 928 -15.51 -7.47 15.46
CA GLY A 928 -16.14 -8.75 15.79
C GLY A 928 -17.67 -8.71 15.72
N HIS A 929 -18.29 -7.72 16.36
CA HIS A 929 -19.75 -7.53 16.32
C HIS A 929 -20.29 -7.19 14.93
N TRP A 930 -19.56 -6.36 14.17
CA TRP A 930 -19.95 -6.00 12.81
C TRP A 930 -19.92 -7.22 11.90
N LEU A 931 -18.86 -8.03 11.98
CA LEU A 931 -18.72 -9.27 11.22
C LEU A 931 -19.75 -10.33 11.64
N ALA A 932 -20.12 -10.40 12.92
CA ALA A 932 -21.14 -11.32 13.41
C ALA A 932 -22.57 -11.01 12.91
N SER A 933 -22.81 -9.88 12.24
CA SER A 933 -24.09 -9.58 11.60
C SER A 933 -24.28 -10.39 10.31
N GLY A 934 -25.49 -10.91 10.10
CA GLY A 934 -25.84 -11.63 8.87
C GLY A 934 -25.64 -10.75 7.63
N ASP A 935 -25.14 -11.33 6.54
CA ASP A 935 -24.79 -10.64 5.29
C ASP A 935 -23.64 -9.59 5.41
N ALA A 936 -22.68 -9.83 6.32
CA ALA A 936 -21.49 -8.98 6.47
C ALA A 936 -20.75 -8.68 5.13
N GLN A 937 -20.66 -9.64 4.21
CA GLN A 937 -19.93 -9.46 2.94
C GLN A 937 -20.66 -8.51 1.97
N ALA A 938 -21.96 -8.69 1.69
CA ALA A 938 -22.66 -7.76 0.79
C ALA A 938 -22.99 -6.43 1.48
N ARG A 939 -23.04 -6.40 2.82
CA ARG A 939 -23.02 -5.13 3.58
C ARG A 939 -21.69 -4.38 3.36
N LEU A 940 -20.55 -5.06 3.43
CA LEU A 940 -19.23 -4.43 3.22
C LEU A 940 -19.13 -3.88 1.79
N HIS A 941 -19.49 -4.69 0.80
CA HIS A 941 -19.43 -4.29 -0.59
C HIS A 941 -20.32 -3.08 -0.91
N ARG A 942 -21.53 -3.01 -0.32
CA ARG A 942 -22.39 -1.82 -0.43
C ARG A 942 -21.73 -0.57 0.17
N LEU A 943 -21.04 -0.69 1.31
CA LEU A 943 -20.32 0.42 1.92
C LEU A 943 -19.11 0.87 1.08
N GLU A 944 -18.36 -0.04 0.49
CA GLU A 944 -17.27 0.28 -0.45
C GLU A 944 -17.79 1.03 -1.68
N GLN A 945 -18.92 0.60 -2.26
CA GLN A 945 -19.57 1.30 -3.35
C GLN A 945 -20.03 2.71 -2.94
N GLN A 946 -20.67 2.86 -1.77
CA GLN A 946 -21.05 4.18 -1.24
C GLN A 946 -19.83 5.09 -1.01
N TYR A 947 -18.75 4.54 -0.46
CA TYR A 947 -17.50 5.27 -0.25
C TYR A 947 -16.86 5.74 -1.57
N GLY A 948 -16.79 4.86 -2.57
CA GLY A 948 -16.28 5.20 -3.90
C GLY A 948 -17.14 6.22 -4.65
N VAL A 949 -18.46 6.23 -4.42
CA VAL A 949 -19.37 7.29 -4.91
C VAL A 949 -19.10 8.61 -4.19
N LEU A 950 -19.05 8.61 -2.86
CA LEU A 950 -18.82 9.81 -2.04
C LEU A 950 -17.47 10.46 -2.38
N LYS A 951 -16.40 9.66 -2.44
CA LYS A 951 -15.03 10.11 -2.75
C LYS A 951 -14.98 10.79 -4.13
N ARG A 952 -15.47 10.12 -5.19
CA ARG A 952 -15.47 10.68 -6.55
C ARG A 952 -16.31 11.96 -6.66
N HIS A 953 -17.50 11.96 -6.07
CA HIS A 953 -18.39 13.12 -6.09
C HIS A 953 -17.79 14.34 -5.38
N LEU A 954 -17.28 14.18 -4.15
CA LEU A 954 -16.64 15.29 -3.43
C LEU A 954 -15.34 15.75 -4.09
N THR A 955 -14.59 14.84 -4.72
CA THR A 955 -13.43 15.21 -5.53
C THR A 955 -13.83 16.06 -6.74
N GLN A 956 -14.87 15.69 -7.48
CA GLN A 956 -15.39 16.50 -8.59
C GLN A 956 -15.87 17.88 -8.11
N TRP A 957 -16.61 17.93 -7.00
CA TRP A 957 -17.08 19.18 -6.39
C TRP A 957 -15.92 20.08 -5.91
N ALA A 958 -14.85 19.50 -5.34
CA ALA A 958 -13.64 20.26 -5.00
C ALA A 958 -12.89 20.74 -6.25
N ARG A 959 -12.74 19.90 -7.28
CA ARG A 959 -12.12 20.28 -8.57
C ARG A 959 -12.89 21.38 -9.31
N SER A 960 -14.22 21.47 -9.16
CA SER A 960 -15.00 22.55 -9.77
C SER A 960 -14.60 23.96 -9.29
N ALA A 961 -13.86 24.06 -8.17
CA ALA A 961 -13.33 25.30 -7.62
C ALA A 961 -11.87 25.58 -8.01
N LEU A 962 -11.26 24.84 -8.94
CA LEU A 962 -9.83 24.92 -9.31
C LEU A 962 -9.30 26.33 -9.60
N LEU A 963 -10.13 27.21 -10.17
CA LEU A 963 -9.78 28.60 -10.52
C LEU A 963 -10.28 29.64 -9.50
N SER A 964 -10.68 29.19 -8.30
CA SER A 964 -11.26 30.04 -7.25
C SER A 964 -10.49 29.92 -5.93
N SER A 965 -10.61 30.95 -5.09
CA SER A 965 -10.07 30.95 -3.73
C SER A 965 -10.76 29.97 -2.76
N GLU A 966 -11.84 29.30 -3.17
CA GLU A 966 -12.53 28.28 -2.37
C GLU A 966 -11.83 26.91 -2.40
N LEU A 967 -10.90 26.66 -3.34
CA LEU A 967 -10.27 25.34 -3.51
C LEU A 967 -9.68 24.75 -2.21
N PRO A 968 -8.97 25.51 -1.34
CA PRO A 968 -8.48 24.98 -0.06
C PRO A 968 -9.64 24.58 0.88
N ALA A 969 -10.62 25.46 1.05
CA ALA A 969 -11.80 25.23 1.89
C ALA A 969 -12.63 24.01 1.43
N ARG A 970 -12.80 23.83 0.11
CA ARG A 970 -13.49 22.65 -0.43
C ARG A 970 -12.69 21.36 -0.26
N ARG A 971 -11.36 21.41 -0.40
CA ARG A 971 -10.48 20.25 -0.11
C ARG A 971 -10.54 19.84 1.36
N GLU A 972 -10.57 20.82 2.26
CA GLU A 972 -10.72 20.61 3.69
C GLU A 972 -12.08 20.03 4.06
N PHE A 973 -13.19 20.66 3.62
CA PHE A 973 -14.54 20.18 3.91
C PHE A 973 -14.80 18.78 3.31
N ARG A 974 -14.24 18.49 2.13
CA ARG A 974 -14.19 17.12 1.58
C ARG A 974 -13.50 16.14 2.54
N LYS A 975 -12.35 16.51 3.09
CA LYS A 975 -11.61 15.68 4.07
C LYS A 975 -12.45 15.48 5.34
N GLY A 976 -13.11 16.53 5.84
CA GLY A 976 -14.05 16.47 6.97
C GLY A 976 -15.20 15.49 6.72
N LEU A 977 -15.91 15.60 5.59
CA LEU A 977 -16.99 14.69 5.21
C LEU A 977 -16.51 13.24 5.04
N ILE A 978 -15.38 13.01 4.37
CA ILE A 978 -14.80 11.67 4.20
C ILE A 978 -14.43 11.06 5.56
N ASN A 979 -13.81 11.83 6.44
CA ASN A 979 -13.45 11.37 7.78
C ASN A 979 -14.70 11.08 8.63
N CYS A 980 -15.73 11.94 8.54
CA CYS A 980 -17.00 11.75 9.23
C CYS A 980 -17.72 10.46 8.77
N TRP A 981 -17.77 10.22 7.46
CA TRP A 981 -18.37 9.00 6.90
C TRP A 981 -17.63 7.73 7.38
N ARG A 982 -16.28 7.80 7.48
CA ARG A 982 -15.40 6.71 7.95
C ARG A 982 -15.30 6.59 9.48
N CYS A 983 -16.14 7.31 10.24
CA CYS A 983 -16.11 7.35 11.71
C CYS A 983 -14.75 7.76 12.31
N LEU A 984 -14.00 8.63 11.61
CA LEU A 984 -12.73 9.24 12.04
C LEU A 984 -12.94 10.61 12.72
N VAL A 985 -14.17 10.94 13.08
CA VAL A 985 -14.56 12.12 13.88
C VAL A 985 -15.05 11.66 15.25
N PRO A 986 -15.06 12.52 16.29
CA PRO A 986 -15.43 12.11 17.64
C PRO A 986 -16.86 11.58 17.75
N GLU A 987 -16.99 10.50 18.52
CA GLU A 987 -18.26 10.05 19.08
C GLU A 987 -18.53 10.80 20.41
N LEU A 988 -19.81 11.08 20.67
CA LEU A 988 -20.31 11.80 21.83
C LEU A 988 -20.53 10.83 22.99
N GLN A 989 -19.90 11.08 24.15
CA GLN A 989 -20.11 10.29 25.36
C GLN A 989 -21.20 10.90 26.25
N GLY A 990 -22.21 10.10 26.60
CA GLY A 990 -23.26 10.47 27.55
C GLY A 990 -24.17 9.29 27.89
N GLN A 991 -24.59 9.20 29.15
CA GLN A 991 -25.54 8.17 29.61
C GLN A 991 -26.99 8.61 29.34
N ALA A 992 -27.40 8.55 28.08
CA ALA A 992 -28.80 8.62 27.67
C ALA A 992 -29.09 7.43 26.73
N ALA A 993 -30.29 6.86 26.84
CA ALA A 993 -30.55 5.50 26.37
C ALA A 993 -31.07 5.42 24.91
N LEU A 994 -30.72 4.30 24.27
CA LEU A 994 -31.30 3.74 23.03
C LEU A 994 -30.82 4.36 21.70
N ASP A 995 -30.92 3.51 20.67
CA ASP A 995 -30.26 3.54 19.36
C ASP A 995 -30.36 4.83 18.51
N ASP A 996 -29.48 4.88 17.50
CA ASP A 996 -29.37 5.85 16.40
C ASP A 996 -28.87 7.28 16.72
N GLY A 997 -27.57 7.49 16.42
CA GLY A 997 -26.94 8.80 16.24
C GLY A 997 -25.99 9.23 17.38
N ARG A 998 -24.69 8.95 17.24
CA ARG A 998 -23.67 9.26 18.27
C ARG A 998 -22.48 10.12 17.80
N PHE A 999 -22.41 10.48 16.53
CA PHE A 999 -21.29 11.25 15.97
C PHE A 999 -21.66 12.71 15.67
N MET A 1000 -20.67 13.59 15.77
CA MET A 1000 -20.78 15.00 15.40
C MET A 1000 -19.94 15.33 14.17
N LEU A 1001 -20.54 15.95 13.16
CA LEU A 1001 -19.81 16.65 12.10
C LEU A 1001 -19.70 18.13 12.49
N THR A 1002 -18.51 18.56 12.87
CA THR A 1002 -18.20 19.98 13.08
C THR A 1002 -17.22 20.47 12.01
N GLN A 1003 -17.48 21.64 11.44
CA GLN A 1003 -16.54 22.38 10.60
C GLN A 1003 -16.65 23.86 10.93
N THR A 1004 -15.49 24.49 11.11
CA THR A 1004 -15.37 25.89 11.54
C THR A 1004 -14.46 26.64 10.56
N ILE A 1005 -14.64 27.96 10.42
CA ILE A 1005 -13.74 28.93 9.76
C ILE A 1005 -13.27 28.47 8.36
N SER A 1006 -14.08 28.77 7.32
CA SER A 1006 -13.64 28.52 5.93
C SER A 1006 -14.33 29.43 4.91
N ARG A 1007 -13.71 29.62 3.74
CA ARG A 1007 -14.31 30.34 2.60
C ARG A 1007 -14.99 29.34 1.66
N LEU A 1008 -16.08 28.70 2.12
CA LEU A 1008 -16.70 27.60 1.37
C LEU A 1008 -17.77 28.05 0.36
N GLY A 1009 -18.59 29.05 0.71
CA GLY A 1009 -19.66 29.61 -0.14
C GLY A 1009 -20.86 28.67 -0.36
N HIS A 1010 -20.61 27.47 -0.88
CA HIS A 1010 -21.63 26.48 -1.27
C HIS A 1010 -21.29 25.06 -0.81
N LEU A 1011 -22.27 24.39 -0.20
CA LEU A 1011 -22.19 22.97 0.19
C LEU A 1011 -22.41 22.03 -1.01
N PRO A 1012 -21.87 20.79 -0.98
CA PRO A 1012 -22.09 19.78 -2.01
C PRO A 1012 -23.50 19.17 -1.92
N ALA A 1013 -24.13 18.90 -3.07
CA ALA A 1013 -25.39 18.17 -3.16
C ALA A 1013 -25.13 16.65 -3.17
N LEU A 1014 -25.20 16.02 -1.99
CA LEU A 1014 -24.77 14.63 -1.81
C LEU A 1014 -25.65 13.62 -2.59
N PRO A 1015 -25.08 12.60 -3.25
CA PRO A 1015 -25.85 11.58 -3.96
C PRO A 1015 -26.76 10.77 -3.02
N ALA A 1016 -28.00 10.52 -3.42
CA ALA A 1016 -29.04 9.87 -2.60
C ALA A 1016 -28.69 8.47 -2.07
N GLN A 1017 -27.70 7.79 -2.67
CA GLN A 1017 -27.19 6.50 -2.24
C GLN A 1017 -26.17 6.57 -1.10
N VAL A 1018 -25.72 7.78 -0.71
CA VAL A 1018 -24.79 8.01 0.41
C VAL A 1018 -25.53 8.60 1.60
N GLY A 1019 -25.29 8.05 2.79
CA GLY A 1019 -25.85 8.56 4.04
C GLY A 1019 -24.87 8.47 5.21
N PHE A 1020 -25.19 9.22 6.26
CA PHE A 1020 -24.46 9.38 7.52
C PHE A 1020 -25.40 9.04 8.70
N PRO A 1021 -25.95 7.80 8.79
CA PRO A 1021 -26.97 7.46 9.78
C PRO A 1021 -26.47 7.50 11.24
N HIS A 1022 -25.15 7.49 11.43
CA HIS A 1022 -24.47 7.58 12.72
C HIS A 1022 -24.31 9.01 13.25
N VAL A 1023 -24.57 10.04 12.44
CA VAL A 1023 -24.40 11.46 12.79
C VAL A 1023 -25.71 12.04 13.33
N SER A 1024 -25.66 12.61 14.52
CA SER A 1024 -26.79 13.28 15.19
C SER A 1024 -26.60 14.78 15.40
N ILE A 1025 -25.37 15.28 15.33
CA ILE A 1025 -25.04 16.71 15.44
C ILE A 1025 -24.30 17.19 14.19
N LEU A 1026 -24.77 18.30 13.60
CA LEU A 1026 -24.14 19.00 12.48
C LEU A 1026 -23.90 20.46 12.87
N ALA A 1027 -22.63 20.85 12.96
CA ALA A 1027 -22.20 22.20 13.31
C ALA A 1027 -21.33 22.82 12.21
N LEU A 1028 -21.81 23.87 11.55
CA LEU A 1028 -21.12 24.58 10.46
C LEU A 1028 -20.97 26.06 10.83
N ARG A 1029 -19.77 26.47 11.27
CA ARG A 1029 -19.55 27.78 11.91
C ARG A 1029 -18.60 28.65 11.08
N ALA A 1030 -18.99 29.90 10.82
CA ALA A 1030 -18.15 30.88 10.09
C ALA A 1030 -17.64 30.39 8.70
N MET A 1031 -18.46 29.64 7.96
CA MET A 1031 -18.08 29.03 6.67
C MET A 1031 -18.49 29.86 5.42
N ARG A 1032 -19.08 31.04 5.63
CA ARG A 1032 -19.65 31.93 4.59
C ARG A 1032 -20.71 31.25 3.69
N VAL A 1033 -21.31 30.14 4.12
CA VAL A 1033 -22.32 29.39 3.37
C VAL A 1033 -23.58 30.23 3.16
N GLU A 1034 -24.01 30.38 1.90
CA GLU A 1034 -25.19 31.19 1.55
C GLU A 1034 -26.49 30.37 1.44
N HIS A 1035 -26.37 29.08 1.14
CA HIS A 1035 -27.47 28.13 1.00
C HIS A 1035 -27.04 26.71 1.34
N VAL A 1036 -27.94 25.94 1.96
CA VAL A 1036 -27.80 24.50 2.24
C VAL A 1036 -28.75 23.73 1.31
N PRO A 1037 -28.23 22.86 0.42
CA PRO A 1037 -29.07 22.00 -0.42
C PRO A 1037 -29.84 20.96 0.40
N ASP A 1038 -31.07 20.64 -0.02
CA ASP A 1038 -31.87 19.59 0.63
C ASP A 1038 -31.19 18.21 0.52
N GLU A 1039 -30.48 17.94 -0.58
CA GLU A 1039 -29.66 16.74 -0.80
C GLU A 1039 -28.59 16.56 0.27
N PHE A 1040 -28.00 17.67 0.75
CA PHE A 1040 -26.98 17.63 1.78
C PHE A 1040 -27.58 17.18 3.12
N LEU A 1041 -28.69 17.82 3.55
CA LEU A 1041 -29.35 17.48 4.82
C LEU A 1041 -30.03 16.11 4.80
N ARG A 1042 -30.54 15.67 3.63
CA ARG A 1042 -31.12 14.33 3.43
C ARG A 1042 -30.13 13.20 3.75
N ALA A 1043 -28.83 13.46 3.63
CA ALA A 1043 -27.79 12.48 3.97
C ALA A 1043 -27.65 12.23 5.48
N PHE A 1044 -28.27 13.05 6.36
CA PHE A 1044 -28.20 12.94 7.82
C PHE A 1044 -29.57 12.57 8.41
N PRO A 1045 -30.06 11.32 8.22
CA PRO A 1045 -31.45 10.95 8.55
C PRO A 1045 -31.78 10.94 10.04
N ASN A 1046 -30.77 10.96 10.92
CA ASN A 1046 -30.90 10.88 12.38
C ASN A 1046 -30.40 12.15 13.08
N LEU A 1047 -30.39 13.29 12.37
CA LEU A 1047 -29.97 14.57 12.91
C LEU A 1047 -30.96 15.09 13.98
N ARG A 1048 -30.44 15.41 15.17
CA ARG A 1048 -31.15 16.04 16.30
C ARG A 1048 -30.70 17.47 16.55
N ASN A 1049 -29.42 17.78 16.32
CA ASN A 1049 -28.87 19.12 16.52
C ASN A 1049 -28.35 19.69 15.19
N LEU A 1050 -28.88 20.85 14.80
CA LEU A 1050 -28.46 21.59 13.62
C LEU A 1050 -27.97 22.99 14.02
N GLU A 1051 -26.67 23.21 13.91
CA GLU A 1051 -26.04 24.51 14.16
C GLU A 1051 -25.39 25.01 12.86
N ILE A 1052 -25.83 26.15 12.34
CA ILE A 1052 -25.17 26.83 11.22
C ILE A 1052 -25.04 28.30 11.55
N THR A 1053 -23.99 28.66 12.29
CA THR A 1053 -23.82 30.00 12.88
C THR A 1053 -22.79 30.85 12.14
N HIS A 1054 -22.95 32.17 12.21
CA HIS A 1054 -22.05 33.17 11.60
C HIS A 1054 -21.77 32.93 10.10
N CYS A 1055 -22.77 32.41 9.37
CA CYS A 1055 -22.70 32.17 7.93
C CYS A 1055 -23.46 33.28 7.17
N ARG A 1056 -23.98 32.96 5.97
CA ARG A 1056 -24.68 33.93 5.10
C ARG A 1056 -26.04 33.42 4.66
N LEU A 1057 -26.64 32.51 5.44
CA LEU A 1057 -27.93 31.92 5.10
C LEU A 1057 -29.00 33.00 5.00
N ARG A 1058 -29.76 33.01 3.90
CA ARG A 1058 -30.89 33.95 3.67
C ARG A 1058 -32.25 33.35 4.00
N ARG A 1059 -32.32 32.03 4.21
CA ARG A 1059 -33.52 31.21 4.38
C ARG A 1059 -33.27 30.08 5.39
N LEU A 1060 -34.31 29.63 6.10
CA LEU A 1060 -34.24 28.47 7.00
C LEU A 1060 -33.88 27.19 6.22
N PRO A 1061 -32.85 26.43 6.63
CA PRO A 1061 -32.48 25.14 6.03
C PRO A 1061 -33.18 23.98 6.76
N LEU A 1062 -34.51 23.90 6.65
CA LEU A 1062 -35.35 22.89 7.34
C LEU A 1062 -36.15 22.03 6.35
N PRO A 1063 -35.57 20.92 5.84
CA PRO A 1063 -36.31 19.92 5.09
C PRO A 1063 -37.34 19.21 5.98
N LEU A 1064 -38.49 18.85 5.41
CA LEU A 1064 -39.63 18.25 6.13
C LEU A 1064 -39.28 17.02 7.00
N MET A 1065 -38.28 16.23 6.58
CA MET A 1065 -37.83 15.04 7.31
C MET A 1065 -37.11 15.33 8.65
N LEU A 1066 -36.65 16.57 8.87
CA LEU A 1066 -35.98 16.98 10.12
C LEU A 1066 -36.92 17.69 11.11
N VAL A 1067 -38.04 18.24 10.62
CA VAL A 1067 -38.98 19.07 11.41
C VAL A 1067 -39.45 18.37 12.68
N GLN A 1068 -39.73 17.06 12.63
CA GLN A 1068 -40.21 16.26 13.77
C GLN A 1068 -39.09 15.54 14.55
N LYS A 1069 -37.81 15.85 14.28
CA LYS A 1069 -36.64 15.18 14.92
C LYS A 1069 -35.65 16.14 15.58
N LEU A 1070 -35.64 17.41 15.21
CA LEU A 1070 -34.67 18.38 15.74
C LEU A 1070 -35.03 18.79 17.17
N GLU A 1071 -34.04 18.67 18.05
CA GLU A 1071 -34.05 19.10 19.46
C GLU A 1071 -33.33 20.44 19.64
N VAL A 1072 -32.30 20.70 18.85
CA VAL A 1072 -31.49 21.93 18.91
C VAL A 1072 -31.38 22.55 17.51
N LEU A 1073 -31.77 23.83 17.39
CA LEU A 1073 -31.59 24.62 16.19
C LEU A 1073 -30.91 25.96 16.52
N ASP A 1074 -29.66 26.14 16.09
CA ASP A 1074 -28.95 27.42 16.16
C ASP A 1074 -28.56 27.91 14.76
N LEU A 1075 -29.15 29.02 14.33
CA LEU A 1075 -28.83 29.68 13.06
C LEU A 1075 -28.39 31.14 13.30
N SER A 1076 -27.85 31.44 14.47
CA SER A 1076 -27.48 32.80 14.87
C SER A 1076 -26.40 33.44 13.97
N GLY A 1077 -26.45 34.77 13.84
CA GLY A 1077 -25.48 35.54 13.04
C GLY A 1077 -25.55 35.28 11.53
N ASN A 1078 -26.73 35.04 10.96
CA ASN A 1078 -26.95 34.85 9.53
C ASN A 1078 -27.73 36.04 8.92
N GLN A 1079 -28.30 35.86 7.72
CA GLN A 1079 -29.06 36.88 6.98
C GLN A 1079 -30.53 36.43 6.76
N ILE A 1080 -31.06 35.57 7.62
CA ILE A 1080 -32.36 34.92 7.43
C ILE A 1080 -33.49 35.93 7.55
N THR A 1081 -34.38 35.93 6.56
CA THR A 1081 -35.67 36.65 6.59
C THR A 1081 -36.79 35.62 6.45
N LEU A 1082 -37.85 35.70 7.27
CA LEU A 1082 -38.92 34.71 7.25
C LEU A 1082 -40.07 35.09 6.32
N ASP A 1083 -40.36 34.23 5.34
CA ASP A 1083 -41.64 34.23 4.64
C ASP A 1083 -42.73 33.46 5.42
N GLN A 1084 -43.97 33.44 4.89
CA GLN A 1084 -45.10 32.77 5.53
C GLN A 1084 -44.96 31.24 5.58
N GLY A 1085 -44.38 30.62 4.54
CA GLY A 1085 -44.17 29.18 4.51
C GLY A 1085 -43.09 28.75 5.50
N GLN A 1086 -42.01 29.52 5.59
CA GLN A 1086 -40.93 29.28 6.55
C GLN A 1086 -41.36 29.44 8.00
N ALA A 1087 -42.22 30.42 8.29
CA ALA A 1087 -42.81 30.58 9.62
C ALA A 1087 -43.70 29.39 10.02
N LEU A 1088 -44.44 28.80 9.05
CA LEU A 1088 -45.23 27.58 9.29
C LEU A 1088 -44.36 26.34 9.50
N VAL A 1089 -43.34 26.14 8.66
CA VAL A 1089 -42.40 25.00 8.81
C VAL A 1089 -41.66 25.05 10.14
N LEU A 1090 -41.24 26.24 10.60
CA LEU A 1090 -40.63 26.42 11.91
C LEU A 1090 -41.61 26.14 13.05
N ALA A 1091 -42.87 26.57 12.92
CA ALA A 1091 -43.90 26.35 13.94
C ALA A 1091 -44.25 24.86 14.14
N ASP A 1092 -44.05 24.00 13.13
CA ASP A 1092 -44.27 22.55 13.22
C ASP A 1092 -43.12 21.78 13.90
N CYS A 1093 -42.03 22.44 14.30
CA CYS A 1093 -40.86 21.81 14.95
C CYS A 1093 -41.10 21.43 16.43
N ARG A 1094 -41.94 20.41 16.66
CA ARG A 1094 -42.48 20.04 17.99
C ARG A 1094 -41.43 19.61 19.02
N SER A 1095 -40.35 18.97 18.55
CA SER A 1095 -39.30 18.39 19.40
C SER A 1095 -38.22 19.39 19.84
N LEU A 1096 -38.33 20.67 19.46
CA LEU A 1096 -37.31 21.66 19.80
C LEU A 1096 -37.26 21.96 21.30
N VAL A 1097 -36.09 21.74 21.88
CA VAL A 1097 -35.70 22.08 23.26
C VAL A 1097 -34.92 23.41 23.29
N TYR A 1098 -34.17 23.72 22.23
CA TYR A 1098 -33.39 24.94 22.09
C TYR A 1098 -33.56 25.56 20.71
N LEU A 1099 -33.90 26.86 20.65
CA LEU A 1099 -33.99 27.63 19.41
C LEU A 1099 -33.23 28.96 19.54
N ASN A 1100 -32.24 29.16 18.68
CA ASN A 1100 -31.50 30.43 18.57
C ASN A 1100 -31.49 30.91 17.11
N LEU A 1101 -32.13 32.05 16.86
CA LEU A 1101 -32.10 32.75 15.57
C LEU A 1101 -31.54 34.18 15.72
N SER A 1102 -30.82 34.46 16.80
CA SER A 1102 -30.30 35.80 17.10
C SER A 1102 -29.45 36.38 15.97
N ASP A 1103 -29.42 37.71 15.88
CA ASP A 1103 -28.65 38.44 14.86
C ASP A 1103 -29.03 38.08 13.41
N ASN A 1104 -30.31 37.78 13.16
CA ASN A 1104 -30.90 37.58 11.82
C ASN A 1104 -32.03 38.58 11.53
N PRO A 1105 -32.15 39.16 10.33
CA PRO A 1105 -33.23 40.08 9.97
C PRO A 1105 -34.58 39.37 9.72
N LEU A 1106 -35.12 38.63 10.71
CA LEU A 1106 -36.31 37.78 10.58
C LEU A 1106 -37.55 38.57 10.11
N ARG A 1107 -37.74 39.79 10.65
CA ARG A 1107 -38.82 40.78 10.34
C ARG A 1107 -40.27 40.33 10.55
N ARG A 1108 -40.53 39.04 10.81
CA ARG A 1108 -41.84 38.42 10.96
C ARG A 1108 -41.82 37.48 12.16
N ALA A 1109 -42.83 37.56 13.03
CA ALA A 1109 -43.02 36.62 14.12
C ALA A 1109 -43.57 35.27 13.64
N PHE A 1110 -43.42 34.24 14.47
CA PHE A 1110 -43.86 32.87 14.23
C PHE A 1110 -44.51 32.28 15.49
N SER A 1111 -45.14 31.11 15.37
CA SER A 1111 -45.72 30.40 16.52
C SER A 1111 -44.70 29.45 17.14
N VAL A 1112 -44.63 29.44 18.47
CA VAL A 1112 -43.93 28.42 19.27
C VAL A 1112 -44.90 27.50 20.02
N GLN A 1113 -46.22 27.66 19.83
CA GLN A 1113 -47.26 26.95 20.59
C GLN A 1113 -47.14 25.41 20.54
N ALA A 1114 -46.62 24.86 19.44
CA ALA A 1114 -46.44 23.41 19.29
C ALA A 1114 -45.08 22.88 19.80
N MET A 1115 -44.17 23.76 20.25
CA MET A 1115 -42.83 23.43 20.77
C MET A 1115 -42.90 23.18 22.28
N THR A 1116 -43.58 22.11 22.70
CA THR A 1116 -43.92 21.88 24.11
C THR A 1116 -42.72 21.61 25.01
N GLU A 1117 -41.57 21.21 24.44
CA GLU A 1117 -40.33 20.90 25.16
C GLU A 1117 -39.30 22.06 25.15
N LEU A 1118 -39.68 23.23 24.62
CA LEU A 1118 -38.78 24.36 24.40
C LEU A 1118 -38.32 25.01 25.71
N ASN A 1119 -37.08 24.74 26.11
CA ASN A 1119 -36.47 25.28 27.33
C ASN A 1119 -35.90 26.70 27.17
N ALA A 1120 -35.35 27.01 26.00
CA ALA A 1120 -34.66 28.26 25.75
C ALA A 1120 -34.88 28.81 24.33
N LEU A 1121 -35.24 30.09 24.26
CA LEU A 1121 -35.50 30.82 23.01
C LEU A 1121 -34.67 32.11 22.95
N TYR A 1122 -33.76 32.17 21.97
CA TYR A 1122 -32.87 33.31 21.71
C TYR A 1122 -33.19 33.95 20.36
N LEU A 1123 -33.64 35.20 20.41
CA LEU A 1123 -34.11 35.98 19.26
C LEU A 1123 -33.58 37.43 19.33
N SER A 1124 -32.41 37.67 19.94
CA SER A 1124 -31.87 39.03 20.08
C SER A 1124 -31.50 39.62 18.72
N ASN A 1125 -31.70 40.94 18.55
CA ASN A 1125 -31.42 41.70 17.33
C ASN A 1125 -32.16 41.21 16.06
N THR A 1126 -33.31 40.52 16.20
CA THR A 1126 -33.99 39.87 15.05
C THR A 1126 -34.95 40.75 14.23
N GLN A 1127 -35.06 42.04 14.57
CA GLN A 1127 -35.97 43.02 13.97
C GLN A 1127 -37.47 42.64 14.06
N LEU A 1128 -37.85 41.80 15.02
CA LEU A 1128 -39.24 41.38 15.23
C LEU A 1128 -40.13 42.58 15.63
N PRO A 1129 -41.33 42.74 15.02
CA PRO A 1129 -42.28 43.79 15.38
C PRO A 1129 -43.14 43.44 16.61
N GLU A 1130 -43.26 42.15 16.92
CA GLU A 1130 -44.13 41.60 17.96
C GLU A 1130 -43.51 40.32 18.55
N CYS A 1131 -43.98 39.88 19.72
CA CYS A 1131 -43.56 38.63 20.33
C CYS A 1131 -44.07 37.40 19.54
N PRO A 1132 -43.30 36.29 19.47
CA PRO A 1132 -43.80 35.00 19.00
C PRO A 1132 -45.10 34.56 19.67
N TYR A 1133 -46.00 33.94 18.90
CA TYR A 1133 -47.28 33.46 19.40
C TYR A 1133 -47.09 32.16 20.21
N GLY A 1134 -47.81 32.01 21.32
CA GLY A 1134 -47.74 30.82 22.19
C GLY A 1134 -46.61 30.82 23.23
N LEU A 1135 -45.86 31.92 23.41
CA LEU A 1135 -44.78 32.02 24.41
C LEU A 1135 -45.21 31.69 25.85
N MET A 1136 -46.46 31.96 26.21
CA MET A 1136 -47.00 31.71 27.55
C MET A 1136 -47.55 30.29 27.71
N ASP A 1137 -47.73 29.59 26.59
CA ASP A 1137 -48.31 28.24 26.53
C ASP A 1137 -47.22 27.14 26.50
N ALA A 1138 -45.95 27.51 26.35
CA ALA A 1138 -44.80 26.60 26.40
C ALA A 1138 -44.43 26.29 27.87
N PRO A 1139 -44.71 25.08 28.38
CA PRO A 1139 -44.65 24.79 29.83
C PRO A 1139 -43.22 24.76 30.37
N GLU A 1140 -42.25 24.33 29.55
CA GLU A 1140 -40.84 24.19 29.94
C GLU A 1140 -39.98 25.42 29.58
N LEU A 1141 -40.57 26.49 29.05
CA LEU A 1141 -39.81 27.68 28.64
C LEU A 1141 -39.36 28.50 29.86
N HIS A 1142 -38.06 28.44 30.13
CA HIS A 1142 -37.44 29.12 31.28
C HIS A 1142 -36.43 30.20 30.88
N THR A 1143 -35.96 30.25 29.64
CA THR A 1143 -35.06 31.32 29.15
C THR A 1143 -35.58 31.94 27.86
N LEU A 1144 -35.78 33.26 27.87
CA LEU A 1144 -36.23 34.04 26.72
C LEU A 1144 -35.38 35.30 26.55
N ASN A 1145 -34.71 35.44 25.40
CA ASN A 1145 -34.02 36.68 25.02
C ASN A 1145 -34.62 37.28 23.75
N LEU A 1146 -35.23 38.45 23.89
CA LEU A 1146 -35.85 39.25 22.83
C LEU A 1146 -35.21 40.64 22.71
N SER A 1147 -34.02 40.86 23.28
CA SER A 1147 -33.33 42.16 23.23
C SER A 1147 -33.07 42.68 21.80
N GLY A 1148 -32.96 44.01 21.64
CA GLY A 1148 -32.62 44.66 20.37
C GLY A 1148 -33.66 44.50 19.24
N ASN A 1149 -34.93 44.21 19.57
CA ASN A 1149 -36.01 44.06 18.61
C ASN A 1149 -36.84 45.35 18.45
N ARG A 1150 -37.95 45.27 17.70
CA ARG A 1150 -38.86 46.40 17.43
C ARG A 1150 -40.21 46.25 18.12
N ILE A 1151 -40.28 45.38 19.13
CA ILE A 1151 -41.52 45.06 19.86
C ILE A 1151 -42.00 46.31 20.61
N SER A 1152 -43.26 46.69 20.40
CA SER A 1152 -43.90 47.85 21.03
C SER A 1152 -44.82 47.48 22.20
N GLU A 1153 -45.40 46.29 22.18
CA GLU A 1153 -46.35 45.78 23.17
C GLU A 1153 -46.03 44.32 23.53
N LEU A 1154 -46.30 43.92 24.78
CA LEU A 1154 -46.16 42.54 25.25
C LEU A 1154 -47.54 41.85 25.25
N PRO A 1155 -47.62 40.51 25.11
CA PRO A 1155 -48.89 39.79 25.16
C PRO A 1155 -49.69 40.06 26.44
N GLU A 1156 -51.02 40.05 26.34
CA GLU A 1156 -51.90 40.21 27.50
C GLU A 1156 -51.61 39.09 28.53
N GLY A 1157 -51.44 39.47 29.81
CA GLY A 1157 -51.10 38.52 30.87
C GLY A 1157 -49.62 38.13 30.94
N PHE A 1158 -48.72 38.62 30.07
CA PHE A 1158 -47.31 38.22 30.05
C PHE A 1158 -46.60 38.39 31.42
N HIS A 1159 -46.85 39.49 32.13
CA HIS A 1159 -46.31 39.72 33.49
C HIS A 1159 -46.85 38.76 34.57
N GLN A 1160 -47.89 37.98 34.26
CA GLN A 1160 -48.49 36.99 35.15
C GLN A 1160 -48.07 35.54 34.79
N SER A 1161 -47.42 35.34 33.63
CA SER A 1161 -46.95 34.04 33.14
C SER A 1161 -45.88 33.40 34.03
N GLN A 1162 -45.76 32.06 33.95
CA GLN A 1162 -44.68 31.31 34.61
C GLN A 1162 -43.30 31.77 34.13
N LEU A 1163 -43.14 31.97 32.81
CA LEU A 1163 -41.93 32.48 32.18
C LEU A 1163 -41.48 33.82 32.77
N TRP A 1164 -42.39 34.78 32.97
CA TRP A 1164 -42.06 36.06 33.60
C TRP A 1164 -41.74 35.91 35.10
N ARG A 1165 -42.42 35.00 35.81
CA ARG A 1165 -42.25 34.83 37.26
C ARG A 1165 -40.95 34.12 37.63
N LEU A 1166 -40.66 32.99 36.99
CA LEU A 1166 -39.58 32.05 37.34
C LEU A 1166 -38.43 32.04 36.32
N GLY A 1167 -38.67 32.44 35.07
CA GLY A 1167 -37.68 32.40 34.01
C GLY A 1167 -36.72 33.59 33.97
N ARG A 1168 -35.71 33.47 33.10
CA ARG A 1168 -34.79 34.55 32.69
C ARG A 1168 -35.36 35.21 31.45
N VAL A 1169 -35.77 36.47 31.56
CA VAL A 1169 -36.37 37.24 30.47
C VAL A 1169 -35.56 38.51 30.23
N GLU A 1170 -35.13 38.67 28.97
CA GLU A 1170 -34.32 39.79 28.49
C GLU A 1170 -35.05 40.54 27.36
N LEU A 1171 -35.31 41.84 27.56
CA LEU A 1171 -36.13 42.69 26.68
C LEU A 1171 -35.49 44.05 26.34
N SER A 1172 -34.26 44.31 26.79
CA SER A 1172 -33.58 45.60 26.56
C SER A 1172 -33.49 45.98 25.08
N GLY A 1173 -33.52 47.27 24.76
CA GLY A 1173 -33.43 47.77 23.38
C GLY A 1173 -34.69 47.58 22.51
N ASN A 1174 -35.84 47.21 23.09
CA ASN A 1174 -37.15 47.22 22.42
C ASN A 1174 -37.85 48.60 22.48
N ARG A 1175 -38.99 48.73 21.80
CA ARG A 1175 -39.79 49.96 21.69
C ARG A 1175 -41.01 49.98 22.65
N LEU A 1176 -40.89 49.32 23.80
CA LEU A 1176 -41.99 49.15 24.75
C LEU A 1176 -42.48 50.49 25.31
N GLY A 1177 -43.78 50.74 25.20
CA GLY A 1177 -44.41 51.98 25.65
C GLY A 1177 -44.52 52.08 27.18
N GLY A 1178 -43.74 52.98 27.79
CA GLY A 1178 -43.86 53.39 29.19
C GLY A 1178 -43.01 52.59 30.18
N GLY A 1179 -41.97 53.23 30.74
CA GLY A 1179 -41.21 52.76 31.91
C GLY A 1179 -40.31 51.53 31.75
N ALA A 1180 -40.66 50.58 30.87
CA ALA A 1180 -40.03 49.26 30.76
C ALA A 1180 -38.71 49.20 29.97
N GLY A 1181 -38.02 50.34 29.78
CA GLY A 1181 -36.86 50.44 28.86
C GLY A 1181 -35.60 49.65 29.27
N TRP A 1182 -35.55 49.11 30.50
CA TRP A 1182 -34.35 48.51 31.10
C TRP A 1182 -34.65 47.26 31.94
N VAL A 1183 -35.61 46.41 31.53
CA VAL A 1183 -35.94 45.20 32.30
C VAL A 1183 -35.03 44.03 31.92
N ILE A 1184 -33.94 43.88 32.67
CA ILE A 1184 -33.19 42.62 32.80
C ILE A 1184 -33.72 41.92 34.05
N LYS A 1185 -34.41 40.78 33.92
CA LYS A 1185 -34.84 39.99 35.09
C LYS A 1185 -33.99 38.72 35.24
N LEU A 1186 -32.98 38.81 36.09
CA LEU A 1186 -32.21 37.67 36.59
C LEU A 1186 -32.82 37.17 37.91
N ALA A 1187 -33.68 36.15 37.83
CA ALA A 1187 -34.04 35.36 39.00
C ALA A 1187 -32.91 34.36 39.29
N PHE A 1188 -32.29 34.49 40.47
CA PHE A 1188 -31.49 33.43 41.08
C PHE A 1188 -32.36 32.63 42.03
N ALA A 1189 -32.28 31.31 41.90
CA ALA A 1189 -32.60 30.31 42.92
C ALA A 1189 -31.44 29.30 42.92
#